data_AF-B2WNR9-F1
#
_entry.id   AF-B2WNR9-F1
#
_cell.length_a   1.000
_cell.length_b   1.000
_cell.length_c   1.000
_cell.angle_alpha   90.00
_cell.angle_beta   90.00
_cell.angle_gamma   90.00
#
_symmetry.space_group_name_H-M   'P 1'
#
loop_
_entity.id
_entity.type
_entity.pdbx_description
1 polymer ?
#
loop_
_entity_poly.entity_id
_entity_poly.type
_entity_poly.pdbx_seq_one_letter_code
_entity_poly.pdbx_strand_id
1 'polypeptide(L)'
;MPPSVINNEHASVIWPIQSFAVSNDFKSPRPASLLLDRANSEFGILYETEPGVSVMAQFLDTEEAVYFQVFKVRAACTRFNNTCKKVCVLMQHFQLDLHFTIVAHAAEFLQKLARTATKVSNLHFEVHEAVSKAAIERPNFNMEKEGYANQINQQWMAIPDETTSEWARIYKTGKCSDFTVIAGGRMFPVHRVLLCTRSQYFNAVCDGQFSVNLRDHVDYRIWDSANIVKETEERSITLPESDQTVSTMLQEIYEVYNSTTSSIFTSFALRREMEKDRVMMDLLALFVAFDKYNLEPIKQKATEAIIDRMTFIPDPFSIVDLAASIYDDNFFQNDRGLRKAIIAHVQMRLPTIMDDEAAWEEYSENKAVPKALHTHQRDMMDGAFGVLTPPVSPTKNNTLESPMVQPRHPRTCTRVGAKARLLNPVLPTIEPREAAPCTATTSMAPDVASMSTTPTTTPAALKTSQKPPTGPNVLEVVFGSLLVKPWYPSFYPEELVGRRVDRLYVCQWCFKYTTEEVKFLGHMNACPLRNDPPPGTPIYTASNYSLYEIDGEKHKLYAQNLSLFAKLFLDTKSVFYDVTTFLYYLLIAHKPEPSIPKPRFGDGPDEEEEATHGDDDNVGSAAKGQVVGFFSKEKMSWDNNNLACILVFPPWQKQGLGQILMGASYEMSRREERLGGPEKPLSDLGRIAYTHYWSQTLARTIINSPTKKTLTIHDLRDKTYIVPEDIIATLQAMDVLEQRRKGGADAVINKARVRMWAESNGVDVMKGPVDTEAFVVRDASRGVSEDG
;
A
#
# COMPACT_ATOMS: atom_id res chain seq x y z
N MET A 1 31.22 -26.97 -11.03
CA MET A 1 30.19 -25.91 -11.04
C MET A 1 28.91 -26.53 -10.50
N PRO A 2 28.22 -25.93 -9.51
CA PRO A 2 26.88 -26.38 -9.19
C PRO A 2 25.96 -26.02 -10.37
N PRO A 3 24.90 -26.80 -10.63
CA PRO A 3 23.98 -26.51 -11.72
C PRO A 3 23.42 -25.10 -11.51
N SER A 4 23.50 -24.29 -12.56
CA SER A 4 22.84 -22.99 -12.62
C SER A 4 21.37 -23.19 -12.28
N VAL A 5 20.94 -22.66 -11.14
CA VAL A 5 19.54 -22.57 -10.75
C VAL A 5 18.84 -21.81 -11.87
N ILE A 6 18.07 -22.53 -12.67
CA ILE A 6 17.12 -21.92 -13.61
C ILE A 6 16.19 -21.14 -12.72
N ASN A 7 16.30 -19.81 -12.76
CA ASN A 7 15.46 -18.89 -12.01
C ASN A 7 14.06 -18.96 -12.65
N ASN A 8 13.32 -20.00 -12.32
CA ASN A 8 11.98 -20.21 -12.80
C ASN A 8 11.09 -19.31 -11.95
N GLU A 9 10.83 -18.09 -12.42
CA GLU A 9 10.00 -17.09 -11.73
C GLU A 9 8.61 -17.63 -11.34
N HIS A 10 8.22 -18.76 -11.93
CA HIS A 10 6.94 -19.46 -11.76
C HIS A 10 7.01 -20.70 -10.84
N ALA A 11 8.13 -20.99 -10.18
CA ALA A 11 8.24 -22.10 -9.22
C ALA A 11 7.95 -21.66 -7.78
N SER A 12 7.60 -22.62 -6.92
CA SER A 12 7.55 -22.41 -5.47
C SER A 12 8.93 -22.00 -4.96
N VAL A 13 8.95 -21.04 -4.03
CA VAL A 13 10.21 -20.49 -3.51
C VAL A 13 10.61 -21.26 -2.25
N ILE A 14 11.51 -22.21 -2.40
CA ILE A 14 11.91 -23.15 -1.33
C ILE A 14 13.42 -23.13 -1.12
N TRP A 15 13.86 -23.07 0.14
CA TRP A 15 15.27 -23.17 0.52
C TRP A 15 15.54 -24.37 1.43
N PRO A 16 16.41 -25.31 1.03
CA PRO A 16 16.89 -26.38 1.89
C PRO A 16 17.65 -25.85 3.11
N ILE A 17 17.25 -26.30 4.30
CA ILE A 17 17.89 -26.01 5.59
C ILE A 17 18.37 -27.30 6.26
N GLN A 18 19.60 -27.28 6.78
CA GLN A 18 20.18 -28.41 7.51
C GLN A 18 19.54 -28.59 8.88
N SER A 19 19.17 -27.48 9.51
CA SER A 19 18.50 -27.46 10.81
C SER A 19 17.87 -26.11 11.09
N PHE A 20 16.91 -26.07 12.00
CA PHE A 20 16.43 -24.83 12.61
C PHE A 20 16.33 -24.97 14.13
N ALA A 21 16.29 -23.85 14.84
CA ALA A 21 16.02 -23.80 16.26
C ALA A 21 15.08 -22.65 16.63
N VAL A 22 14.20 -22.85 17.62
CA VAL A 22 13.27 -21.84 18.13
C VAL A 22 13.65 -21.52 19.57
N SER A 23 13.96 -20.25 19.85
CA SER A 23 14.37 -19.72 21.16
C SER A 23 15.54 -20.45 21.84
N ASN A 24 16.29 -21.27 21.10
CA ASN A 24 17.30 -22.21 21.60
C ASN A 24 16.76 -23.38 22.45
N ASP A 25 15.43 -23.49 22.60
CA ASP A 25 14.78 -24.54 23.40
C ASP A 25 14.35 -25.73 22.53
N PHE A 26 13.92 -25.44 21.30
CA PHE A 26 13.58 -26.46 20.31
C PHE A 26 14.62 -26.48 19.20
N LYS A 27 15.10 -27.68 18.83
CA LYS A 27 16.00 -27.88 17.69
C LYS A 27 15.42 -28.94 16.76
N SER A 28 15.47 -28.67 15.47
CA SER A 28 14.92 -29.55 14.44
C SER A 28 15.53 -30.96 14.53
N PRO A 29 14.72 -32.03 14.55
CA PRO A 29 15.21 -33.40 14.63
C PRO A 29 15.88 -33.90 13.34
N ARG A 30 15.59 -33.26 12.21
CA ARG A 30 16.08 -33.62 10.87
C ARG A 30 16.17 -32.39 9.96
N PRO A 31 16.89 -32.48 8.82
CA PRO A 31 16.86 -31.44 7.80
C PRO A 31 15.44 -31.14 7.32
N ALA A 32 15.23 -29.91 6.88
CA ALA A 32 13.94 -29.38 6.50
C ALA A 32 14.09 -28.45 5.29
N SER A 33 12.98 -27.91 4.82
CA SER A 33 12.93 -26.90 3.78
C SER A 33 12.14 -25.70 4.27
N LEU A 34 12.55 -24.49 3.91
CA LEU A 34 11.82 -23.26 4.18
C LEU A 34 11.06 -22.86 2.92
N LEU A 35 9.73 -22.81 2.96
CA LEU A 35 8.87 -22.37 1.86
C LEU A 35 8.35 -20.96 2.15
N LEU A 36 8.34 -20.10 1.13
CA LEU A 36 7.62 -18.83 1.15
C LEU A 36 6.24 -19.00 0.50
N ASP A 37 5.17 -18.78 1.27
CA ASP A 37 3.82 -18.53 0.75
C ASP A 37 3.75 -17.11 0.21
N ARG A 38 3.81 -16.95 -1.11
CA ARG A 38 3.83 -15.64 -1.77
C ARG A 38 2.48 -14.93 -1.68
N ALA A 39 1.39 -15.69 -1.65
CA ALA A 39 0.04 -15.17 -1.57
C ALA A 39 -0.22 -14.51 -0.21
N ASN A 40 0.33 -15.07 0.87
CA ASN A 40 0.12 -14.57 2.24
C ASN A 40 1.32 -13.83 2.83
N SER A 41 2.48 -13.83 2.16
CA SER A 41 3.71 -13.25 2.70
C SER A 41 4.12 -13.91 4.02
N GLU A 42 4.08 -15.24 4.04
CA GLU A 42 4.41 -16.09 5.20
C GLU A 42 5.52 -17.06 4.86
N PHE A 43 6.33 -17.44 5.84
CA PHE A 43 7.35 -18.48 5.68
C PHE A 43 7.01 -19.66 6.57
N GLY A 44 7.00 -20.86 6.00
CA GLY A 44 6.73 -22.09 6.72
C GLY A 44 7.87 -23.10 6.60
N ILE A 45 8.05 -23.91 7.63
CA ILE A 45 9.05 -24.98 7.62
C ILE A 45 8.38 -26.28 7.20
N LEU A 46 8.99 -26.96 6.24
CA LEU A 46 8.49 -28.17 5.61
C LEU A 46 9.44 -29.35 5.83
N TYR A 47 8.83 -30.51 5.90
CA TYR A 47 9.49 -31.79 5.85
C TYR A 47 9.02 -32.53 4.61
N GLU A 48 9.96 -32.89 3.75
CA GLU A 48 9.67 -33.77 2.62
C GLU A 48 9.35 -35.18 3.13
N THR A 49 8.28 -35.77 2.60
CA THR A 49 7.85 -37.14 2.90
C THR A 49 8.11 -38.06 1.71
N GLU A 50 7.84 -37.55 0.50
CA GLU A 50 8.07 -38.21 -0.78
C GLU A 50 8.53 -37.16 -1.80
N PRO A 51 9.14 -37.54 -2.94
CA PRO A 51 9.55 -36.59 -3.96
C PRO A 51 8.40 -35.67 -4.37
N GLY A 52 8.52 -34.38 -4.03
CA GLY A 52 7.50 -33.39 -4.35
C GLY A 52 6.28 -33.34 -3.45
N VAL A 53 6.27 -34.12 -2.37
CA VAL A 53 5.24 -34.10 -1.32
C VAL A 53 5.88 -33.70 0.00
N SER A 54 5.32 -32.66 0.62
CA SER A 54 5.81 -32.10 1.86
C SER A 54 4.69 -31.96 2.88
N VAL A 55 5.06 -32.08 4.15
CA VAL A 55 4.22 -31.77 5.29
C VAL A 55 4.85 -30.63 6.09
N MET A 56 4.02 -29.81 6.72
CA MET A 56 4.53 -28.73 7.54
C MET A 56 5.13 -29.27 8.84
N ALA A 57 6.24 -28.69 9.27
CA ALA A 57 6.80 -28.96 10.58
C ALA A 57 5.81 -28.52 11.67
N GLN A 58 5.76 -29.29 12.75
CA GLN A 58 4.90 -29.01 13.90
C GLN A 58 5.72 -28.97 15.19
N PHE A 59 5.27 -28.17 16.16
CA PHE A 59 5.80 -28.19 17.52
C PHE A 59 5.42 -29.51 18.22
N LEU A 60 6.34 -30.10 18.97
CA LEU A 60 6.16 -31.42 19.60
C LEU A 60 5.11 -31.42 20.71
N ASP A 61 4.90 -30.27 21.35
CA ASP A 61 4.03 -30.07 22.51
C ASP A 61 2.64 -29.57 22.13
N THR A 62 2.51 -28.77 21.07
CA THR A 62 1.22 -28.19 20.66
C THR A 62 0.63 -28.77 19.38
N GLU A 63 1.40 -29.56 18.62
CA GLU A 63 1.08 -30.01 17.25
C GLU A 63 0.80 -28.85 16.26
N GLU A 64 1.13 -27.62 16.65
CA GLU A 64 0.92 -26.44 15.82
C GLU A 64 1.99 -26.32 14.75
N ALA A 65 1.55 -25.81 13.60
CA ALA A 65 2.35 -25.40 12.47
C ALA A 65 3.56 -24.52 12.84
N VAL A 66 4.75 -24.86 12.35
CA VAL A 66 5.93 -23.99 12.43
C VAL A 66 5.98 -23.08 11.20
N TYR A 67 5.47 -21.86 11.36
CA TYR A 67 5.51 -20.80 10.36
C TYR A 67 5.62 -19.42 11.01
N PHE A 68 5.97 -18.41 10.23
CA PHE A 68 5.97 -17.02 10.67
C PHE A 68 5.50 -16.06 9.59
N GLN A 69 4.79 -15.03 10.03
CA GLN A 69 4.25 -13.99 9.15
C GLN A 69 5.24 -12.83 9.08
N VAL A 70 5.51 -12.34 7.87
CA VAL A 70 6.57 -11.34 7.66
C VAL A 70 6.26 -10.01 8.35
N PHE A 71 4.99 -9.63 8.48
CA PHE A 71 4.60 -8.40 9.19
C PHE A 71 4.90 -8.45 10.70
N LYS A 72 5.11 -9.65 11.28
CA LYS A 72 5.47 -9.85 12.69
C LYS A 72 6.99 -9.94 12.93
N VAL A 73 7.80 -9.89 11.87
CA VAL A 73 9.25 -9.99 11.96
C VAL A 73 9.82 -8.65 12.39
N ARG A 74 10.57 -8.61 13.50
CA ARG A 74 11.20 -7.38 14.00
C ARG A 74 12.57 -7.16 13.39
N ALA A 75 13.38 -8.22 13.34
CA ALA A 75 14.71 -8.10 12.80
C ALA A 75 15.22 -9.42 12.22
N ALA A 76 16.23 -9.35 11.37
CA ALA A 76 17.03 -10.50 10.96
C ALA A 76 18.52 -10.20 11.14
N CYS A 77 19.30 -11.19 11.54
CA CYS A 77 20.75 -11.07 11.72
C CYS A 77 21.49 -12.13 10.92
N THR A 78 22.51 -11.71 10.18
CA THR A 78 23.45 -12.60 9.49
C THR A 78 24.82 -11.92 9.36
N ARG A 79 25.76 -12.54 8.64
CA ARG A 79 27.06 -11.93 8.31
C ARG A 79 27.09 -11.50 6.84
N PHE A 80 27.36 -10.21 6.58
CA PHE A 80 27.53 -9.71 5.21
C PHE A 80 28.77 -10.32 4.53
N ASN A 81 28.80 -10.31 3.19
CA ASN A 81 29.76 -10.98 2.30
C ASN A 81 29.53 -12.49 2.03
N ASN A 82 28.33 -13.02 2.30
CA ASN A 82 27.98 -14.40 1.92
C ASN A 82 28.96 -15.44 2.48
N THR A 83 29.37 -15.31 3.73
CA THR A 83 30.28 -16.26 4.40
C THR A 83 29.59 -17.15 5.44
N CYS A 84 28.31 -16.89 5.75
CA CYS A 84 27.58 -17.59 6.81
C CYS A 84 26.32 -18.29 6.28
N LYS A 85 26.12 -19.54 6.70
CA LYS A 85 24.92 -20.32 6.40
C LYS A 85 23.78 -20.07 7.39
N LYS A 86 24.03 -19.31 8.46
CA LYS A 86 23.08 -19.07 9.54
C LYS A 86 22.41 -17.70 9.38
N VAL A 87 21.09 -17.68 9.52
CA VAL A 87 20.27 -16.47 9.63
C VAL A 87 19.41 -16.59 10.87
N CYS A 88 19.46 -15.60 11.74
CA CYS A 88 18.60 -15.51 12.90
C CYS A 88 17.47 -14.52 12.60
N VAL A 89 16.22 -14.91 12.83
CA VAL A 89 15.03 -14.09 12.62
C VAL A 89 14.39 -13.84 13.97
N LEU A 90 14.29 -12.57 14.35
CA LEU A 90 13.70 -12.14 15.61
C LEU A 90 12.21 -11.80 15.42
N MET A 91 11.36 -12.54 16.13
CA MET A 91 9.92 -12.30 16.24
C MET A 91 9.61 -11.61 17.56
N GLN A 92 8.36 -11.19 17.76
CA GLN A 92 7.90 -10.56 19.01
C GLN A 92 8.10 -11.43 20.27
N HIS A 93 7.99 -12.77 20.13
CA HIS A 93 7.98 -13.69 21.27
C HIS A 93 9.03 -14.80 21.21
N PHE A 94 9.76 -14.93 20.10
CA PHE A 94 10.77 -15.96 19.92
C PHE A 94 11.80 -15.54 18.87
N GLN A 95 12.95 -16.23 18.88
CA GLN A 95 13.94 -16.15 17.81
C GLN A 95 13.93 -17.46 17.03
N LEU A 96 13.93 -17.38 15.71
CA LEU A 96 14.08 -18.51 14.80
C LEU A 96 15.47 -18.50 14.18
N ASP A 97 16.26 -19.51 14.50
CA ASP A 97 17.59 -19.73 13.94
C ASP A 97 17.49 -20.70 12.77
N LEU A 98 17.84 -20.24 11.57
CA LEU A 98 17.83 -21.02 10.34
C LEU A 98 19.27 -21.33 9.90
N HIS A 99 19.58 -22.60 9.69
CA HIS A 99 20.86 -23.02 9.13
C HIS A 99 20.65 -23.60 7.72
N PHE A 100 21.03 -22.83 6.70
CA PHE A 100 20.88 -23.19 5.29
C PHE A 100 21.93 -24.20 4.83
N THR A 101 21.61 -25.01 3.83
CA THR A 101 22.56 -26.00 3.27
C THR A 101 23.77 -25.33 2.61
N ILE A 102 23.54 -24.22 1.91
CA ILE A 102 24.57 -23.41 1.26
C ILE A 102 24.38 -21.93 1.57
N VAL A 103 25.46 -21.16 1.47
CA VAL A 103 25.44 -19.73 1.81
C VAL A 103 24.60 -18.89 0.84
N ALA A 104 24.56 -19.28 -0.43
CA ALA A 104 23.74 -18.58 -1.43
C ALA A 104 22.25 -18.55 -1.03
N HIS A 105 21.71 -19.65 -0.50
CA HIS A 105 20.32 -19.71 -0.04
C HIS A 105 20.05 -18.79 1.16
N ALA A 106 21.00 -18.69 2.11
CA ALA A 106 20.86 -17.77 3.24
C ALA A 106 20.77 -16.31 2.79
N ALA A 107 21.59 -15.92 1.82
CA ALA A 107 21.59 -14.57 1.26
C ALA A 107 20.33 -14.27 0.45
N GLU A 108 19.89 -15.23 -0.37
CA GLU A 108 18.66 -15.12 -1.16
C GLU A 108 17.42 -15.03 -0.26
N PHE A 109 17.33 -15.89 0.75
CA PHE A 109 16.27 -15.83 1.75
C PHE A 109 16.19 -14.44 2.40
N LEU A 110 17.33 -13.90 2.86
CA LEU A 110 17.34 -12.59 3.51
C LEU A 110 16.89 -11.47 2.56
N GLN A 111 17.32 -11.51 1.29
CA GLN A 111 16.87 -10.56 0.29
C GLN A 111 15.35 -10.68 0.05
N LYS A 112 14.82 -11.91 -0.01
CA LYS A 112 13.39 -12.15 -0.19
C LYS A 112 12.59 -11.71 1.04
N LEU A 113 13.07 -12.01 2.24
CA LEU A 113 12.48 -11.55 3.50
C LEU A 113 12.37 -10.03 3.55
N ALA A 114 13.44 -9.31 3.21
CA ALA A 114 13.44 -7.84 3.17
C ALA A 114 12.46 -7.27 2.15
N ARG A 115 12.42 -7.83 0.93
CA ARG A 115 11.46 -7.42 -0.11
C ARG A 115 10.01 -7.69 0.33
N THR A 116 9.77 -8.84 0.95
CA THR A 116 8.44 -9.19 1.46
C THR A 116 8.06 -8.29 2.64
N ALA A 117 8.99 -7.90 3.49
CA ALA A 117 8.76 -6.94 4.57
C ALA A 117 8.33 -5.57 4.03
N THR A 118 8.95 -5.09 2.95
CA THR A 118 8.50 -3.89 2.23
C THR A 118 7.11 -4.09 1.61
N LYS A 119 6.83 -5.25 0.99
CA LYS A 119 5.51 -5.57 0.40
C LYS A 119 4.38 -5.47 1.42
N VAL A 120 4.60 -5.93 2.65
CA VAL A 120 3.60 -5.89 3.73
C VAL A 120 3.66 -4.61 4.58
N SER A 121 4.42 -3.60 4.15
CA SER A 121 4.62 -2.34 4.89
C SER A 121 5.08 -2.53 6.34
N ASN A 122 5.93 -3.55 6.59
CA ASN A 122 6.54 -3.73 7.90
C ASN A 122 7.68 -2.72 8.09
N LEU A 123 7.32 -1.54 8.61
CA LEU A 123 8.24 -0.41 8.84
C LEU A 123 9.22 -0.65 9.98
N HIS A 124 9.01 -1.70 10.80
CA HIS A 124 9.84 -2.02 11.96
C HIS A 124 10.89 -3.10 11.66
N PHE A 125 10.90 -3.67 10.45
CA PHE A 125 11.85 -4.72 10.07
C PHE A 125 13.25 -4.17 9.81
N GLU A 126 14.23 -4.62 10.60
CA GLU A 126 15.65 -4.27 10.44
C GLU A 126 16.53 -5.49 10.12
N VAL A 127 17.63 -5.26 9.38
CA VAL A 127 18.64 -6.30 9.10
C VAL A 127 19.97 -5.90 9.73
N HIS A 128 20.47 -6.74 10.64
CA HIS A 128 21.71 -6.52 11.38
C HIS A 128 22.85 -7.41 10.90
N GLU A 129 24.07 -6.89 11.04
CA GLU A 129 25.31 -7.63 10.82
C GLU A 129 25.85 -8.19 12.13
N ALA A 130 26.11 -9.49 12.18
CA ALA A 130 26.78 -10.11 13.32
C ALA A 130 28.25 -9.66 13.44
N VAL A 131 28.70 -9.40 14.67
CA VAL A 131 30.07 -8.98 15.02
C VAL A 131 31.14 -9.90 14.44
N SER A 132 30.89 -11.21 14.43
CA SER A 132 31.76 -12.19 13.78
C SER A 132 31.01 -13.47 13.40
N LYS A 133 31.60 -14.27 12.50
CA LYS A 133 31.08 -15.61 12.17
C LYS A 133 31.00 -16.52 13.41
N ALA A 134 32.05 -16.51 14.24
CA ALA A 134 32.07 -17.26 15.48
C ALA A 134 30.97 -16.81 16.45
N ALA A 135 30.63 -15.51 16.47
CA ALA A 135 29.61 -14.96 17.35
C ALA A 135 28.21 -15.51 17.03
N ILE A 136 27.80 -15.50 15.76
CA ILE A 136 26.47 -15.96 15.33
C ILE A 136 26.32 -17.48 15.38
N GLU A 137 27.41 -18.23 15.18
CA GLU A 137 27.42 -19.70 15.23
C GLU A 137 27.39 -20.26 16.66
N ARG A 138 27.44 -19.41 17.70
CA ARG A 138 27.28 -19.85 19.09
C ARG A 138 25.89 -20.50 19.30
N PRO A 139 25.81 -21.64 20.00
CA PRO A 139 24.54 -22.31 20.31
C PRO A 139 23.57 -21.47 21.15
N ASN A 140 24.08 -20.51 21.92
CA ASN A 140 23.31 -19.62 22.78
C ASN A 140 23.21 -18.19 22.22
N PHE A 141 23.48 -18.00 20.93
CA PHE A 141 23.34 -16.70 20.29
C PHE A 141 21.89 -16.21 20.41
N ASN A 142 21.72 -14.99 20.90
CA ASN A 142 20.42 -14.38 21.08
C ASN A 142 20.54 -12.90 20.68
N MET A 143 19.76 -12.52 19.67
CA MET A 143 19.80 -11.19 19.06
C MET A 143 19.45 -10.09 20.08
N GLU A 144 18.52 -10.36 21.00
CA GLU A 144 18.12 -9.40 22.03
C GLU A 144 19.24 -9.16 23.05
N LYS A 145 19.90 -10.24 23.51
CA LYS A 145 21.02 -10.17 24.46
C LYS A 145 22.25 -9.49 23.88
N GLU A 146 22.44 -9.59 22.57
CA GLU A 146 23.55 -8.94 21.84
C GLU A 146 23.24 -7.48 21.46
N GLY A 147 22.10 -6.93 21.90
CA GLY A 147 21.74 -5.52 21.72
C GLY A 147 21.16 -5.18 20.35
N TYR A 148 20.83 -6.18 19.53
CA TYR A 148 20.11 -5.99 18.25
C TYR A 148 18.59 -5.81 18.45
N ALA A 149 18.13 -5.74 19.70
CA ALA A 149 16.76 -5.39 20.06
C ALA A 149 16.75 -4.06 20.79
N ASN A 150 16.34 -2.99 20.11
CA ASN A 150 15.90 -1.79 20.80
C ASN A 150 14.64 -2.16 21.61
N GLN A 151 14.71 -2.03 22.93
CA GLN A 151 13.71 -2.53 23.87
C GLN A 151 12.29 -2.05 23.55
N ILE A 152 11.36 -3.01 23.36
CA ILE A 152 9.95 -2.84 23.75
C ILE A 152 9.55 -4.10 24.52
N ASN A 153 9.68 -4.03 25.85
CA ASN A 153 8.86 -4.83 26.75
C ASN A 153 7.44 -4.29 26.67
N GLN A 154 6.52 -5.04 26.06
CA GLN A 154 5.10 -4.88 26.34
C GLN A 154 4.48 -6.23 26.67
N GLN A 155 3.77 -6.22 27.80
CA GLN A 155 2.89 -7.27 28.26
C GLN A 155 1.89 -7.69 27.18
N TRP A 156 1.68 -8.99 27.16
CA TRP A 156 0.78 -9.74 26.31
C TRP A 156 -0.66 -9.22 26.46
N MET A 157 -1.23 -8.77 25.36
CA MET A 157 -2.66 -8.58 25.18
C MET A 157 -3.07 -9.21 23.85
N ALA A 158 -4.18 -9.95 23.88
CA ALA A 158 -4.81 -10.46 22.67
C ALA A 158 -5.02 -9.31 21.67
N ILE A 159 -4.58 -9.52 20.43
CA ILE A 159 -4.78 -8.57 19.33
C ILE A 159 -6.30 -8.50 19.08
N PRO A 160 -6.98 -7.37 19.34
CA PRO A 160 -8.33 -7.17 18.86
C PRO A 160 -8.30 -7.15 17.33
N ASP A 161 -9.39 -7.55 16.68
CA ASP A 161 -9.59 -7.68 15.23
C ASP A 161 -9.56 -6.31 14.47
N GLU A 162 -8.71 -5.38 14.91
CA GLU A 162 -8.54 -4.00 14.39
C GLU A 162 -7.66 -3.94 13.13
N THR A 163 -7.14 -5.07 12.64
CA THR A 163 -6.35 -5.14 11.39
C THR A 163 -7.19 -5.31 10.13
N THR A 164 -8.52 -5.19 10.20
CA THR A 164 -9.35 -5.22 8.99
C THR A 164 -9.25 -3.89 8.24
N SER A 165 -8.87 -3.93 6.96
CA SER A 165 -8.91 -2.76 6.06
C SER A 165 -10.24 -2.02 6.20
N GLU A 166 -10.24 -0.70 6.09
CA GLU A 166 -11.47 0.09 6.17
C GLU A 166 -12.53 -0.37 5.16
N TRP A 167 -12.09 -0.76 3.96
CA TRP A 167 -12.93 -1.39 2.96
C TRP A 167 -13.51 -2.72 3.43
N ALA A 168 -12.75 -3.50 4.19
CA ALA A 168 -13.23 -4.76 4.75
C ALA A 168 -14.37 -4.54 5.73
N ARG A 169 -14.27 -3.50 6.56
CA ARG A 169 -15.28 -3.16 7.54
C ARG A 169 -16.52 -2.54 6.88
N ILE A 170 -16.34 -1.70 5.88
CA ILE A 170 -17.42 -1.15 5.04
C ILE A 170 -18.18 -2.29 4.34
N TYR A 171 -17.46 -3.25 3.75
CA TYR A 171 -18.05 -4.44 3.14
C TYR A 171 -18.82 -5.31 4.14
N LYS A 172 -18.23 -5.60 5.30
CA LYS A 172 -18.88 -6.38 6.38
C LYS A 172 -20.14 -5.70 6.91
N THR A 173 -20.16 -4.36 6.96
CA THR A 173 -21.29 -3.59 7.50
C THR A 173 -22.35 -3.24 6.45
N GLY A 174 -22.03 -3.33 5.15
CA GLY A 174 -22.92 -2.95 4.05
C GLY A 174 -23.28 -1.46 4.03
N LYS A 175 -22.59 -0.61 4.80
CA LYS A 175 -22.88 0.83 4.86
C LYS A 175 -22.52 1.51 3.55
N CYS A 176 -23.42 2.34 3.03
CA CYS A 176 -23.22 3.12 1.80
C CYS A 176 -23.08 2.29 0.51
N SER A 177 -23.50 1.01 0.52
CA SER A 177 -23.54 0.21 -0.70
C SER A 177 -24.53 0.81 -1.70
N ASP A 178 -24.07 1.10 -2.91
CA ASP A 178 -24.83 1.72 -3.99
C ASP A 178 -25.13 0.75 -5.15
N PHE A 179 -24.69 -0.51 -5.01
CA PHE A 179 -24.83 -1.55 -6.03
C PHE A 179 -24.92 -2.94 -5.41
N THR A 180 -25.49 -3.89 -6.14
CA THR A 180 -25.65 -5.27 -5.65
C THR A 180 -25.13 -6.28 -6.66
N VAL A 181 -24.27 -7.20 -6.22
CA VAL A 181 -23.89 -8.38 -7.01
C VAL A 181 -24.75 -9.56 -6.57
N ILE A 182 -25.30 -10.32 -7.50
CA ILE A 182 -26.14 -11.48 -7.24
C ILE A 182 -25.44 -12.71 -7.81
N ALA A 183 -25.26 -13.76 -7.00
CA ALA A 183 -24.65 -15.01 -7.46
C ALA A 183 -25.17 -16.19 -6.64
N GLY A 184 -25.46 -17.32 -7.28
CA GLY A 184 -25.98 -18.51 -6.60
C GLY A 184 -27.26 -18.27 -5.78
N GLY A 185 -28.07 -17.26 -6.13
CA GLY A 185 -29.26 -16.86 -5.37
C GLY A 185 -28.98 -16.01 -4.12
N ARG A 186 -27.72 -15.65 -3.86
CA ARG A 186 -27.29 -14.76 -2.77
C ARG A 186 -27.01 -13.36 -3.30
N MET A 187 -27.36 -12.33 -2.51
CA MET A 187 -27.13 -10.92 -2.83
C MET A 187 -25.97 -10.38 -1.99
N PHE A 188 -25.07 -9.63 -2.64
CA PHE A 188 -23.88 -9.03 -2.06
C PHE A 188 -23.94 -7.51 -2.24
N PRO A 189 -24.24 -6.74 -1.18
CA PRO A 189 -24.21 -5.28 -1.25
C PRO A 189 -22.75 -4.80 -1.40
N VAL A 190 -22.51 -3.97 -2.41
CA VAL A 190 -21.18 -3.52 -2.84
C VAL A 190 -21.21 -2.04 -3.24
N HIS A 191 -20.01 -1.51 -3.45
CA HIS A 191 -19.69 -0.12 -3.76
C HIS A 191 -19.13 -0.07 -5.18
N ARG A 192 -19.83 0.62 -6.09
CA ARG A 192 -19.42 0.72 -7.51
C ARG A 192 -18.04 1.29 -7.65
N VAL A 193 -17.74 2.34 -6.88
CA VAL A 193 -16.44 3.02 -6.91
C VAL A 193 -15.28 2.03 -6.72
N LEU A 194 -15.42 1.07 -5.81
CA LEU A 194 -14.36 0.10 -5.55
C LEU A 194 -14.29 -0.98 -6.63
N LEU A 195 -15.44 -1.52 -7.07
CA LEU A 195 -15.47 -2.52 -8.14
C LEU A 195 -14.91 -1.97 -9.45
N CYS A 196 -15.31 -0.75 -9.83
CA CYS A 196 -14.93 -0.11 -11.09
C CYS A 196 -13.46 0.29 -11.11
N THR A 197 -12.92 0.78 -9.99
CA THR A 197 -11.49 1.14 -9.90
C THR A 197 -10.58 -0.09 -9.93
N ARG A 198 -11.07 -1.26 -9.50
CA ARG A 198 -10.29 -2.50 -9.41
C ARG A 198 -10.51 -3.43 -10.61
N SER A 199 -11.53 -3.21 -11.43
CA SER A 199 -11.87 -4.05 -12.58
C SER A 199 -12.44 -3.24 -13.75
N GLN A 200 -11.80 -3.36 -14.91
CA GLN A 200 -12.31 -2.77 -16.15
C GLN A 200 -13.64 -3.37 -16.59
N TYR A 201 -13.87 -4.66 -16.29
CA TYR A 201 -15.13 -5.33 -16.56
C TYR A 201 -16.27 -4.65 -15.77
N PHE A 202 -16.12 -4.52 -14.45
CA PHE A 202 -17.15 -3.89 -13.62
C PHE A 202 -17.31 -2.40 -13.94
N ASN A 203 -16.22 -1.71 -14.34
CA ASN A 203 -16.30 -0.34 -14.84
C ASN A 203 -17.20 -0.24 -16.09
N ALA A 204 -16.99 -1.11 -17.08
CA ALA A 204 -17.79 -1.13 -18.30
C ALA A 204 -19.28 -1.47 -18.06
N VAL A 205 -19.55 -2.40 -17.14
CA VAL A 205 -20.92 -2.73 -16.71
C VAL A 205 -21.58 -1.54 -16.03
N CYS A 206 -20.89 -0.90 -15.09
CA CYS A 206 -21.45 0.19 -14.30
C CYS A 206 -21.64 1.49 -15.09
N ASP A 207 -20.82 1.76 -16.11
CA ASP A 207 -20.90 2.98 -16.91
C ASP A 207 -21.96 2.91 -18.03
N GLY A 208 -22.67 1.78 -18.19
CA GLY A 208 -23.66 1.59 -19.25
C GLY A 208 -23.07 1.61 -20.68
N GLN A 209 -21.74 1.63 -20.80
CA GLN A 209 -21.00 1.76 -22.07
C GLN A 209 -21.01 0.48 -22.92
N PHE A 210 -21.57 -0.61 -22.40
CA PHE A 210 -21.80 -1.82 -23.20
C PHE A 210 -22.74 -1.58 -24.41
N SER A 211 -23.51 -0.48 -24.43
CA SER A 211 -24.41 -0.15 -25.54
C SER A 211 -23.75 0.50 -26.76
N VAL A 212 -22.51 1.03 -26.65
CA VAL A 212 -21.94 1.91 -27.70
C VAL A 212 -20.86 1.25 -28.56
N ASN A 213 -20.23 0.16 -28.12
CA ASN A 213 -19.21 -0.56 -28.90
C ASN A 213 -19.72 -1.86 -29.56
N LEU A 214 -21.03 -1.97 -29.80
CA LEU A 214 -21.68 -3.16 -30.36
C LEU A 214 -21.93 -3.11 -31.89
N ARG A 215 -21.31 -2.19 -32.64
CA ARG A 215 -21.55 -2.08 -34.09
C ARG A 215 -20.45 -2.61 -35.02
N ASP A 216 -19.21 -2.75 -34.57
CA ASP A 216 -18.12 -2.99 -35.54
C ASP A 216 -17.41 -4.35 -35.47
N HIS A 217 -17.73 -5.26 -34.54
CA HIS A 217 -17.25 -6.64 -34.64
C HIS A 217 -18.28 -7.67 -34.14
N VAL A 218 -18.98 -8.27 -35.09
CA VAL A 218 -19.93 -9.36 -34.87
C VAL A 218 -19.15 -10.67 -34.80
N ASP A 219 -19.10 -11.31 -33.63
CA ASP A 219 -19.89 -12.52 -33.35
C ASP A 219 -19.80 -12.88 -31.86
N TYR A 220 -20.88 -12.67 -31.08
CA TYR A 220 -21.28 -13.55 -29.97
C TYR A 220 -22.72 -13.23 -29.53
N ARG A 221 -23.66 -14.06 -29.98
CA ARG A 221 -25.09 -14.03 -29.63
C ARG A 221 -25.39 -14.74 -28.30
N ILE A 222 -24.76 -14.33 -27.19
CA ILE A 222 -25.09 -14.90 -25.87
C ILE A 222 -25.57 -13.87 -24.85
N TRP A 223 -25.27 -12.58 -24.98
CA TRP A 223 -25.71 -11.59 -23.99
C TRP A 223 -26.78 -10.69 -24.59
N ASP A 224 -28.01 -10.91 -24.14
CA ASP A 224 -29.16 -10.11 -24.51
C ASP A 224 -28.89 -8.65 -24.11
N SER A 225 -28.77 -7.77 -25.11
CA SER A 225 -28.52 -6.34 -24.91
C SER A 225 -29.60 -5.69 -24.05
N ALA A 226 -30.77 -6.32 -23.94
CA ALA A 226 -31.82 -5.93 -23.01
C ALA A 226 -31.41 -6.09 -21.53
N ASN A 227 -30.64 -7.12 -21.15
CA ASN A 227 -30.24 -7.36 -19.77
C ASN A 227 -29.21 -6.35 -19.27
N ILE A 228 -28.27 -5.92 -20.11
CA ILE A 228 -27.21 -4.97 -19.71
C ILE A 228 -27.78 -3.56 -19.47
N VAL A 229 -28.76 -3.15 -20.30
CA VAL A 229 -29.49 -1.89 -20.10
C VAL A 229 -30.34 -1.96 -18.83
N LYS A 230 -30.94 -3.13 -18.54
CA LYS A 230 -31.70 -3.38 -17.30
C LYS A 230 -30.82 -3.35 -16.05
N GLU A 231 -29.65 -3.98 -16.08
CA GLU A 231 -28.71 -4.08 -14.95
C GLU A 231 -28.10 -2.72 -14.58
N THR A 232 -27.95 -1.81 -15.55
CA THR A 232 -27.50 -0.44 -15.33
C THR A 232 -28.58 0.41 -14.63
N GLU A 233 -29.86 0.16 -14.90
CA GLU A 233 -31.01 0.84 -14.27
C GLU A 233 -31.38 0.23 -12.89
N GLU A 234 -31.23 -1.09 -12.72
CA GLU A 234 -31.62 -1.83 -11.52
C GLU A 234 -30.56 -1.79 -10.39
N ARG A 235 -29.41 -1.13 -10.60
CA ARG A 235 -28.28 -1.06 -9.64
C ARG A 235 -27.81 -2.44 -9.16
N SER A 236 -27.89 -3.46 -10.01
CA SER A 236 -27.44 -4.80 -9.69
C SER A 236 -26.93 -5.57 -10.90
N ILE A 237 -26.09 -6.58 -10.68
CA ILE A 237 -25.58 -7.50 -11.70
C ILE A 237 -25.67 -8.94 -11.22
N THR A 238 -26.04 -9.87 -12.10
CA THR A 238 -26.02 -11.31 -11.80
C THR A 238 -24.80 -12.00 -12.39
N LEU A 239 -24.00 -12.66 -11.55
CA LEU A 239 -22.82 -13.42 -11.95
C LEU A 239 -23.13 -14.93 -11.98
N PRO A 240 -22.64 -15.68 -12.98
CA PRO A 240 -22.94 -17.10 -13.14
C PRO A 240 -22.15 -18.03 -12.20
N GLU A 241 -21.11 -17.53 -11.53
CA GLU A 241 -20.31 -18.33 -10.59
C GLU A 241 -21.07 -18.63 -9.28
N SER A 242 -20.54 -19.56 -8.49
CA SER A 242 -21.12 -19.86 -7.18
C SER A 242 -21.04 -18.66 -6.23
N ASP A 243 -21.98 -18.59 -5.30
CA ASP A 243 -21.99 -17.57 -4.25
C ASP A 243 -20.69 -17.59 -3.43
N GLN A 244 -20.08 -18.75 -3.22
CA GLN A 244 -18.78 -18.89 -2.55
C GLN A 244 -17.63 -18.24 -3.35
N THR A 245 -17.58 -18.45 -4.66
CA THR A 245 -16.54 -17.87 -5.53
C THR A 245 -16.67 -16.35 -5.56
N VAL A 246 -17.90 -15.85 -5.73
CA VAL A 246 -18.19 -14.41 -5.75
C VAL A 246 -17.96 -13.77 -4.39
N SER A 247 -18.34 -14.43 -3.29
CA SER A 247 -18.05 -13.95 -1.93
C SER A 247 -16.55 -13.80 -1.71
N THR A 248 -15.75 -14.79 -2.12
CA THR A 248 -14.29 -14.76 -1.95
C THR A 248 -13.66 -13.69 -2.85
N MET A 249 -14.14 -13.55 -4.08
CA MET A 249 -13.74 -12.46 -4.97
C MET A 249 -13.96 -11.09 -4.36
N LEU A 250 -15.17 -10.85 -3.86
CA LEU A 250 -15.50 -9.59 -3.23
C LEU A 250 -14.67 -9.38 -1.97
N GLN A 251 -14.53 -10.38 -1.10
CA GLN A 251 -13.66 -10.28 0.07
C GLN A 251 -12.23 -9.86 -0.29
N GLU A 252 -11.66 -10.38 -1.38
CA GLU A 252 -10.33 -9.98 -1.86
C GLU A 252 -10.31 -8.55 -2.44
N ILE A 253 -11.35 -8.13 -3.17
CA ILE A 253 -11.47 -6.75 -3.67
C ILE A 253 -11.55 -5.74 -2.51
N TYR A 254 -12.27 -6.10 -1.44
CA TYR A 254 -12.46 -5.28 -0.25
C TYR A 254 -11.36 -5.48 0.81
N GLU A 255 -10.35 -6.30 0.52
CA GLU A 255 -9.23 -6.56 1.44
C GLU A 255 -9.71 -7.04 2.81
N VAL A 256 -10.74 -7.90 2.81
CA VAL A 256 -11.32 -8.53 4.00
C VAL A 256 -10.38 -9.60 4.52
N TYR A 257 -9.41 -9.18 5.32
CA TYR A 257 -8.53 -10.08 6.04
C TYR A 257 -9.23 -10.60 7.29
N ASN A 258 -9.43 -11.91 7.36
CA ASN A 258 -10.01 -12.57 8.51
C ASN A 258 -8.89 -13.15 9.37
N SER A 259 -8.73 -12.63 10.59
CA SER A 259 -7.67 -13.04 11.51
C SER A 259 -7.89 -14.43 12.12
N THR A 260 -9.11 -14.98 12.06
CA THR A 260 -9.46 -16.27 12.71
C THR A 260 -10.22 -17.25 11.82
N THR A 261 -10.83 -16.83 10.70
CA THR A 261 -11.57 -17.70 9.77
C THR A 261 -11.19 -17.46 8.29
N SER A 262 -10.20 -18.22 7.85
CA SER A 262 -9.95 -18.71 6.48
C SER A 262 -10.67 -18.01 5.31
N SER A 263 -9.97 -17.07 4.66
CA SER A 263 -10.02 -17.01 3.20
C SER A 263 -9.43 -18.33 2.67
N ILE A 264 -9.83 -18.77 1.48
CA ILE A 264 -9.17 -19.90 0.82
C ILE A 264 -7.65 -19.68 0.66
N PHE A 265 -7.24 -18.41 0.65
CA PHE A 265 -5.85 -18.02 0.65
C PHE A 265 -5.21 -18.21 2.03
N THR A 266 -5.90 -18.03 3.16
CA THR A 266 -5.32 -18.02 4.50
C THR A 266 -5.50 -19.36 5.22
N SER A 267 -4.65 -20.35 4.89
CA SER A 267 -4.43 -21.61 5.63
C SER A 267 -3.31 -22.39 4.94
N PHE A 268 -2.06 -22.04 5.26
CA PHE A 268 -0.86 -22.54 4.57
C PHE A 268 -0.69 -24.07 4.63
N ALA A 269 -1.20 -24.76 5.64
CA ALA A 269 -1.43 -26.20 5.56
C ALA A 269 -2.77 -26.57 6.21
N LEU A 270 -3.69 -27.04 5.38
CA LEU A 270 -4.98 -27.57 5.80
C LEU A 270 -4.76 -28.79 6.72
N ARG A 271 -5.61 -28.91 7.76
CA ARG A 271 -5.45 -29.96 8.77
C ARG A 271 -5.93 -31.34 8.28
N ARG A 272 -6.67 -31.44 7.16
CA ARG A 272 -7.24 -32.70 6.63
C ARG A 272 -7.15 -32.82 5.10
N GLU A 273 -6.96 -34.03 4.58
CA GLU A 273 -6.78 -34.30 3.13
C GLU A 273 -7.97 -33.90 2.25
N MET A 274 -9.21 -34.21 2.66
CA MET A 274 -10.42 -33.83 1.91
C MET A 274 -10.60 -32.31 1.75
N GLU A 275 -10.02 -31.52 2.65
CA GLU A 275 -10.07 -30.06 2.57
C GLU A 275 -9.09 -29.55 1.50
N LYS A 276 -7.99 -30.28 1.23
CA LYS A 276 -6.94 -29.88 0.27
C LYS A 276 -7.43 -29.93 -1.17
N ASP A 277 -8.07 -31.02 -1.58
CA ASP A 277 -8.56 -31.16 -2.97
C ASP A 277 -9.64 -30.12 -3.27
N ARG A 278 -10.55 -29.90 -2.32
CA ARG A 278 -11.59 -28.87 -2.42
C ARG A 278 -11.00 -27.47 -2.56
N VAL A 279 -9.98 -27.14 -1.77
CA VAL A 279 -9.29 -25.85 -1.83
C VAL A 279 -8.57 -25.65 -3.17
N MET A 280 -7.93 -26.66 -3.73
CA MET A 280 -7.28 -26.51 -5.04
C MET A 280 -8.28 -26.22 -6.15
N MET A 281 -9.44 -26.89 -6.14
CA MET A 281 -10.51 -26.65 -7.12
C MET A 281 -11.17 -25.29 -6.95
N ASP A 282 -11.43 -24.88 -5.71
CA ASP A 282 -11.98 -23.55 -5.41
C ASP A 282 -10.98 -22.44 -5.80
N LEU A 283 -9.66 -22.64 -5.63
CA LEU A 283 -8.62 -21.73 -6.10
C LEU A 283 -8.57 -21.63 -7.63
N LEU A 284 -8.71 -22.74 -8.34
CA LEU A 284 -8.83 -22.73 -9.79
C LEU A 284 -10.09 -21.99 -10.25
N ALA A 285 -11.24 -22.24 -9.62
CA ALA A 285 -12.48 -21.52 -9.93
C ALA A 285 -12.32 -20.00 -9.73
N LEU A 286 -11.61 -19.58 -8.69
CA LEU A 286 -11.26 -18.18 -8.46
C LEU A 286 -10.30 -17.62 -9.51
N PHE A 287 -9.28 -18.39 -9.91
CA PHE A 287 -8.40 -17.99 -11.00
C PHE A 287 -9.19 -17.70 -12.30
N VAL A 288 -10.12 -18.61 -12.64
CA VAL A 288 -11.01 -18.46 -13.80
C VAL A 288 -11.88 -17.21 -13.66
N ALA A 289 -12.49 -17.00 -12.50
CA ALA A 289 -13.33 -15.83 -12.24
C ALA A 289 -12.53 -14.52 -12.31
N PHE A 290 -11.33 -14.46 -11.73
CA PHE A 290 -10.50 -13.26 -11.72
C PHE A 290 -9.97 -12.89 -13.10
N ASP A 291 -9.65 -13.87 -13.94
CA ASP A 291 -9.31 -13.61 -15.35
C ASP A 291 -10.50 -13.01 -16.09
N LYS A 292 -11.67 -13.66 -15.99
CA LYS A 292 -12.92 -13.21 -16.61
C LYS A 292 -13.30 -11.79 -16.22
N TYR A 293 -13.11 -11.42 -14.95
CA TYR A 293 -13.43 -10.09 -14.43
C TYR A 293 -12.26 -9.11 -14.46
N ASN A 294 -11.14 -9.45 -15.12
CA ASN A 294 -9.96 -8.59 -15.24
C ASN A 294 -9.44 -8.05 -13.90
N LEU A 295 -9.35 -8.94 -12.91
CA LEU A 295 -8.86 -8.68 -11.54
C LEU A 295 -7.40 -9.15 -11.42
N GLU A 296 -6.51 -8.54 -12.19
CA GLU A 296 -5.15 -9.01 -12.42
C GLU A 296 -4.29 -9.19 -11.14
N PRO A 297 -4.32 -8.28 -10.13
CA PRO A 297 -3.58 -8.49 -8.88
C PRO A 297 -4.06 -9.71 -8.09
N ILE A 298 -5.37 -9.99 -8.13
CA ILE A 298 -5.98 -11.10 -7.40
C ILE A 298 -5.77 -12.41 -8.16
N LYS A 299 -5.80 -12.38 -9.49
CA LYS A 299 -5.39 -13.51 -10.36
C LYS A 299 -3.95 -13.94 -10.10
N GLN A 300 -3.04 -12.97 -9.94
CA GLN A 300 -1.65 -13.25 -9.56
C GLN A 300 -1.58 -13.95 -8.20
N LYS A 301 -2.30 -13.43 -7.19
CA LYS A 301 -2.37 -14.04 -5.85
C LYS A 301 -2.93 -15.47 -5.89
N ALA A 302 -3.95 -15.73 -6.72
CA ALA A 302 -4.51 -17.06 -6.93
C ALA A 302 -3.50 -18.04 -7.54
N THR A 303 -2.76 -17.58 -8.55
CA THR A 303 -1.69 -18.38 -9.18
C THR A 303 -0.60 -18.73 -8.19
N GLU A 304 -0.11 -17.75 -7.43
CA GLU A 304 0.89 -17.96 -6.37
C GLU A 304 0.39 -18.96 -5.32
N ALA A 305 -0.87 -18.83 -4.89
CA ALA A 305 -1.47 -19.71 -3.90
C ALA A 305 -1.58 -21.16 -4.40
N ILE A 306 -1.95 -21.37 -5.66
CA ILE A 306 -2.03 -22.70 -6.29
C ILE A 306 -0.63 -23.32 -6.36
N ILE A 307 0.35 -22.60 -6.90
CA ILE A 307 1.72 -23.11 -7.08
C ILE A 307 2.34 -23.47 -5.73
N ASP A 308 2.26 -22.57 -4.75
CA ASP A 308 2.87 -22.78 -3.43
C ASP A 308 2.18 -23.92 -2.65
N ARG A 309 0.96 -24.34 -3.05
CA ARG A 309 0.21 -25.43 -2.40
C ARG A 309 0.33 -26.80 -3.08
N MET A 310 0.83 -26.88 -4.32
CA MET A 310 0.99 -28.15 -5.05
C MET A 310 1.81 -29.20 -4.27
N THR A 311 2.80 -28.75 -3.48
CA THR A 311 3.64 -29.62 -2.64
C THR A 311 2.87 -30.33 -1.52
N PHE A 312 1.67 -29.88 -1.15
CA PHE A 312 0.89 -30.47 -0.05
C PHE A 312 -0.14 -31.50 -0.50
N ILE A 313 -0.30 -31.73 -1.81
CA ILE A 313 -1.22 -32.71 -2.39
C ILE A 313 -0.56 -34.09 -2.29
N PRO A 314 -0.99 -34.98 -1.37
CA PRO A 314 -0.34 -36.28 -1.19
C PRO A 314 -0.77 -37.28 -2.25
N ASP A 315 -2.01 -37.17 -2.73
CA ASP A 315 -2.64 -38.13 -3.64
C ASP A 315 -2.13 -37.96 -5.09
N PRO A 316 -1.66 -39.03 -5.76
CA PRO A 316 -1.19 -38.97 -7.16
C PRO A 316 -2.30 -38.70 -8.17
N PHE A 317 -3.53 -39.13 -7.91
CA PHE A 317 -4.65 -38.88 -8.80
C PHE A 317 -5.04 -37.40 -8.80
N SER A 318 -5.13 -36.77 -7.62
CA SER A 318 -5.44 -35.34 -7.49
C SER A 318 -4.46 -34.42 -8.24
N ILE A 319 -3.15 -34.76 -8.29
CA ILE A 319 -2.18 -33.94 -9.04
C ILE A 319 -2.34 -34.09 -10.56
N VAL A 320 -2.72 -35.28 -11.03
CA VAL A 320 -2.99 -35.54 -12.45
C VAL A 320 -4.31 -34.89 -12.88
N ASP A 321 -5.36 -34.98 -12.07
CA ASP A 321 -6.66 -34.33 -12.30
C ASP A 321 -6.51 -32.79 -12.37
N LEU A 322 -5.70 -32.23 -11.47
CA LEU A 322 -5.32 -30.81 -11.52
C LEU A 322 -4.57 -30.46 -12.83
N ALA A 323 -3.63 -31.30 -13.26
CA ALA A 323 -2.91 -31.10 -14.51
C ALA A 323 -3.85 -31.18 -15.73
N ALA A 324 -4.76 -32.15 -15.75
CA ALA A 324 -5.77 -32.30 -16.79
C ALA A 324 -6.65 -31.05 -16.90
N SER A 325 -7.07 -30.50 -15.77
CA SER A 325 -7.87 -29.27 -15.71
C SER A 325 -7.14 -28.03 -16.25
N ILE A 326 -5.85 -27.88 -15.95
CA ILE A 326 -5.03 -26.74 -16.41
C ILE A 326 -4.65 -26.86 -17.90
N TYR A 327 -4.52 -28.08 -18.41
CA TYR A 327 -4.19 -28.36 -19.81
C TYR A 327 -5.42 -28.61 -20.70
N ASP A 328 -6.63 -28.45 -20.17
CA ASP A 328 -7.85 -28.44 -20.98
C ASP A 328 -7.78 -27.34 -22.06
N ASP A 329 -8.28 -27.63 -23.27
CA ASP A 329 -8.22 -26.71 -24.41
C ASP A 329 -9.00 -25.40 -24.14
N ASN A 330 -9.95 -25.41 -23.19
CA ASN A 330 -10.69 -24.22 -22.78
C ASN A 330 -9.98 -23.40 -21.70
N PHE A 331 -8.81 -23.85 -21.20
CA PHE A 331 -8.07 -23.12 -20.18
C PHE A 331 -7.31 -21.92 -20.77
N PHE A 332 -7.30 -20.80 -20.06
CA PHE A 332 -6.81 -19.51 -20.56
C PHE A 332 -5.34 -19.53 -21.04
N GLN A 333 -5.02 -18.69 -22.03
CA GLN A 333 -3.65 -18.59 -22.59
C GLN A 333 -2.67 -17.94 -21.61
N ASN A 334 -3.10 -16.90 -20.88
CA ASN A 334 -2.28 -16.24 -19.86
C ASN A 334 -2.44 -16.96 -18.50
N ASP A 335 -1.75 -18.09 -18.36
CA ASP A 335 -1.81 -18.96 -17.17
C ASP A 335 -0.83 -18.60 -16.04
N ARG A 336 -0.06 -17.51 -16.22
CA ARG A 336 0.94 -17.01 -15.25
C ARG A 336 1.96 -18.05 -14.77
N GLY A 337 2.21 -19.08 -15.58
CA GLY A 337 3.17 -20.14 -15.29
C GLY A 337 2.58 -21.37 -14.62
N LEU A 338 1.24 -21.45 -14.43
CA LEU A 338 0.57 -22.63 -13.86
C LEU A 338 0.92 -23.91 -14.63
N ARG A 339 0.89 -23.88 -15.96
CA ARG A 339 1.24 -25.03 -16.82
C ARG A 339 2.68 -25.51 -16.60
N LYS A 340 3.61 -24.59 -16.40
CA LYS A 340 5.02 -24.90 -16.12
C LYS A 340 5.21 -25.49 -14.71
N ALA A 341 4.49 -24.96 -13.72
CA ALA A 341 4.58 -25.44 -12.34
C ALA A 341 3.97 -26.84 -12.20
N ILE A 342 2.76 -27.06 -12.72
CA ILE A 342 2.07 -28.35 -12.58
C ILE A 342 2.82 -29.48 -13.30
N ILE A 343 3.39 -29.20 -14.48
CA ILE A 343 4.12 -30.24 -15.23
C ILE A 343 5.43 -30.64 -14.55
N ALA A 344 6.10 -29.71 -13.86
CA ALA A 344 7.27 -30.02 -13.05
C ALA A 344 6.89 -30.93 -11.85
N HIS A 345 5.74 -30.71 -11.23
CA HIS A 345 5.22 -31.58 -10.17
C HIS A 345 4.84 -32.97 -10.71
N VAL A 346 4.19 -33.05 -11.87
CA VAL A 346 3.89 -34.32 -12.56
C VAL A 346 5.19 -35.07 -12.88
N GLN A 347 6.22 -34.39 -13.39
CA GLN A 347 7.52 -35.02 -13.65
C GLN A 347 8.15 -35.60 -12.39
N MET A 348 8.17 -34.83 -11.30
CA MET A 348 8.77 -35.21 -10.02
C MET A 348 8.05 -36.41 -9.38
N ARG A 349 6.74 -36.53 -9.60
CA ARG A 349 5.87 -37.58 -9.05
C ARG A 349 5.54 -38.69 -10.04
N LEU A 350 6.17 -38.72 -11.21
CA LEU A 350 5.88 -39.72 -12.24
C LEU A 350 5.97 -41.17 -11.72
N PRO A 351 6.95 -41.56 -10.89
CA PRO A 351 6.99 -42.91 -10.33
C PRO A 351 5.74 -43.26 -9.51
N THR A 352 5.28 -42.36 -8.63
CA THR A 352 4.10 -42.61 -7.80
C THR A 352 2.80 -42.55 -8.59
N ILE A 353 2.75 -41.78 -9.68
CA ILE A 353 1.64 -41.79 -10.64
C ILE A 353 1.57 -43.12 -11.40
N MET A 354 2.72 -43.69 -11.78
CA MET A 354 2.78 -44.99 -12.46
C MET A 354 2.37 -46.16 -11.58
N ASP A 355 2.61 -46.05 -10.26
CA ASP A 355 2.28 -47.08 -9.28
C ASP A 355 0.80 -47.04 -8.83
N ASP A 356 0.07 -45.95 -9.08
CA ASP A 356 -1.37 -45.80 -8.78
C ASP A 356 -2.22 -46.03 -10.03
N GLU A 357 -3.11 -47.05 -10.00
CA GLU A 357 -3.90 -47.48 -11.16
C GLU A 357 -4.84 -46.37 -11.68
N ALA A 358 -5.47 -45.61 -10.77
CA ALA A 358 -6.41 -44.55 -11.15
C ALA A 358 -5.68 -43.32 -11.69
N ALA A 359 -4.56 -42.93 -11.07
CA ALA A 359 -3.75 -41.80 -11.52
C ALA A 359 -3.11 -42.09 -12.89
N TRP A 360 -2.65 -43.31 -13.11
CA TRP A 360 -2.08 -43.74 -14.39
C TRP A 360 -3.12 -43.78 -15.51
N GLU A 361 -4.33 -44.27 -15.23
CA GLU A 361 -5.45 -44.26 -16.18
C GLU A 361 -5.74 -42.83 -16.65
N GLU A 362 -5.99 -41.90 -15.72
CA GLU A 362 -6.26 -40.48 -16.04
C GLU A 362 -5.10 -39.82 -16.79
N TYR A 363 -3.85 -40.07 -16.35
CA TYR A 363 -2.66 -39.50 -16.99
C TYR A 363 -2.49 -40.00 -18.43
N SER A 364 -2.70 -41.30 -18.67
CA SER A 364 -2.48 -41.93 -19.98
C SER A 364 -3.61 -41.66 -20.97
N GLU A 365 -4.85 -41.49 -20.50
CA GLU A 365 -5.99 -41.13 -21.34
C GLU A 365 -6.01 -39.66 -21.76
N ASN A 366 -5.41 -38.77 -20.95
CA ASN A 366 -5.27 -37.35 -21.29
C ASN A 366 -4.16 -37.15 -22.35
N LYS A 367 -4.49 -36.64 -23.54
CA LYS A 367 -3.48 -36.43 -24.61
C LYS A 367 -2.59 -35.21 -24.40
N ALA A 368 -3.04 -34.22 -23.62
CA ALA A 368 -2.35 -32.95 -23.46
C ALA A 368 -1.23 -33.04 -22.41
N VAL A 369 -1.48 -33.70 -21.28
CA VAL A 369 -0.54 -33.77 -20.15
C VAL A 369 0.74 -34.55 -20.49
N PRO A 370 0.72 -35.76 -21.07
CA PRO A 370 1.93 -36.48 -21.48
C PRO A 370 2.72 -35.77 -22.58
N LYS A 371 2.03 -35.10 -23.52
CA LYS A 371 2.66 -34.27 -24.56
C LYS A 371 3.39 -33.08 -23.95
N ALA A 372 2.78 -32.43 -22.98
CA ALA A 372 3.39 -31.34 -22.23
C ALA A 372 4.60 -31.82 -21.41
N LEU A 373 4.51 -32.99 -20.77
CA LEU A 373 5.63 -33.58 -20.02
C LEU A 373 6.82 -33.86 -20.93
N HIS A 374 6.58 -34.49 -22.08
CA HIS A 374 7.64 -34.77 -23.04
C HIS A 374 8.29 -33.48 -23.58
N THR A 375 7.49 -32.43 -23.80
CA THR A 375 8.00 -31.12 -24.20
C THR A 375 8.88 -30.52 -23.10
N HIS A 376 8.41 -30.56 -21.85
CA HIS A 376 9.16 -30.08 -20.69
C HIS A 376 10.48 -30.82 -20.48
N GLN A 377 10.48 -32.14 -20.65
CA GLN A 377 11.69 -32.98 -20.56
C GLN A 377 12.69 -32.66 -21.69
N ARG A 378 12.20 -32.39 -22.90
CA ARG A 378 13.05 -31.93 -24.02
C ARG A 378 13.67 -30.57 -23.74
N ASP A 379 12.89 -29.62 -23.24
CA ASP A 379 13.39 -28.28 -22.90
C ASP A 379 14.46 -28.33 -21.79
N MET A 380 14.36 -29.31 -20.87
CA MET A 380 15.40 -29.58 -19.87
C MET A 380 16.66 -30.23 -20.47
N MET A 381 16.51 -31.07 -21.51
CA MET A 381 17.60 -31.79 -22.19
C MET A 381 18.38 -30.94 -23.20
N ASP A 382 17.79 -29.91 -23.80
CA ASP A 382 18.52 -28.97 -24.67
C ASP A 382 19.58 -28.13 -23.91
N GLY A 383 19.65 -28.26 -22.57
CA GLY A 383 20.74 -27.76 -21.71
C GLY A 383 21.80 -28.80 -21.31
N ALA A 384 21.61 -30.09 -21.59
CA ALA A 384 22.56 -31.17 -21.27
C ALA A 384 22.36 -32.39 -22.19
N PHE A 385 23.38 -32.68 -23.02
CA PHE A 385 23.41 -33.81 -23.96
C PHE A 385 23.01 -35.16 -23.32
N GLY A 386 22.03 -35.86 -23.92
CA GLY A 386 21.80 -37.30 -23.74
C GLY A 386 20.34 -37.74 -23.80
N VAL A 387 19.94 -38.41 -24.89
CA VAL A 387 18.59 -38.98 -25.10
C VAL A 387 18.33 -40.12 -24.09
N LEU A 388 17.21 -40.04 -23.36
CA LEU A 388 16.56 -41.19 -22.72
C LEU A 388 15.08 -41.22 -23.12
N THR A 389 14.73 -42.17 -23.97
CA THR A 389 13.34 -42.58 -24.23
C THR A 389 12.76 -43.30 -23.00
N PRO A 390 11.49 -43.07 -22.62
CA PRO A 390 10.86 -43.80 -21.52
C PRO A 390 10.55 -45.27 -21.89
N PRO A 391 10.51 -46.19 -20.92
CA PRO A 391 10.25 -47.61 -21.18
C PRO A 391 8.77 -47.89 -21.48
N VAL A 392 8.53 -48.96 -22.22
CA VAL A 392 7.22 -49.55 -22.53
C VAL A 392 6.63 -50.20 -21.27
N SER A 393 5.31 -50.10 -21.12
CA SER A 393 4.42 -50.59 -20.05
C SER A 393 4.93 -51.74 -19.17
N PRO A 394 4.70 -51.72 -17.83
CA PRO A 394 5.11 -52.84 -16.98
C PRO A 394 4.18 -54.06 -17.17
N THR A 395 4.77 -55.20 -17.50
CA THR A 395 4.13 -56.52 -17.46
C THR A 395 3.87 -56.97 -16.03
N LYS A 396 2.64 -57.40 -15.74
CA LYS A 396 2.19 -58.02 -14.49
C LYS A 396 3.04 -59.25 -14.14
N ASN A 397 3.68 -59.25 -12.98
CA ASN A 397 4.23 -60.47 -12.36
C ASN A 397 3.39 -60.83 -11.11
N ASN A 398 2.81 -62.03 -11.15
CA ASN A 398 2.11 -62.71 -10.05
C ASN A 398 3.10 -63.40 -9.08
N THR A 399 2.59 -63.77 -7.90
CA THR A 399 3.13 -64.62 -6.78
C THR A 399 3.88 -63.83 -5.68
N LEU A 400 3.65 -63.97 -4.35
CA LEU A 400 3.03 -64.96 -3.44
C LEU A 400 2.50 -64.32 -2.12
N GLU A 401 1.78 -65.10 -1.30
CA GLU A 401 0.81 -64.80 -0.21
C GLU A 401 1.27 -64.17 1.14
N SER A 402 0.40 -63.27 1.68
CA SER A 402 -0.18 -63.10 3.06
C SER A 402 0.65 -63.02 4.38
N PRO A 403 0.07 -62.55 5.52
CA PRO A 403 -0.99 -61.53 5.75
C PRO A 403 -0.69 -60.57 6.95
N MET A 404 -1.38 -59.42 7.05
CA MET A 404 -1.99 -58.97 8.33
C MET A 404 -2.93 -57.77 8.13
N VAL A 405 -4.05 -57.85 8.85
CA VAL A 405 -5.29 -57.09 8.76
C VAL A 405 -5.23 -55.80 9.59
N GLN A 406 -5.81 -54.69 9.11
CA GLN A 406 -6.74 -53.80 9.85
C GLN A 406 -7.36 -52.72 8.92
N PRO A 407 -8.48 -52.07 9.30
CA PRO A 407 -9.73 -52.12 8.54
C PRO A 407 -9.89 -51.03 7.47
N ARG A 408 -10.61 -51.40 6.40
CA ARG A 408 -11.13 -50.48 5.38
C ARG A 408 -12.21 -49.59 5.99
N HIS A 409 -12.00 -48.28 5.97
CA HIS A 409 -13.10 -47.31 5.98
C HIS A 409 -13.70 -47.21 4.56
N PRO A 410 -15.03 -47.11 4.42
CA PRO A 410 -15.67 -47.02 3.10
C PRO A 410 -15.31 -45.66 2.47
N ARG A 411 -14.45 -45.67 1.44
CA ARG A 411 -14.31 -44.53 0.53
C ARG A 411 -15.58 -44.44 -0.31
N THR A 412 -16.52 -43.61 0.11
CA THR A 412 -17.53 -43.07 -0.80
C THR A 412 -16.83 -42.06 -1.71
N CYS A 413 -16.14 -42.56 -2.74
CA CYS A 413 -15.75 -41.74 -3.87
C CYS A 413 -17.01 -41.50 -4.70
N THR A 414 -17.79 -40.49 -4.32
CA THR A 414 -18.73 -39.89 -5.26
C THR A 414 -17.90 -39.32 -6.39
N ARG A 415 -18.00 -39.94 -7.57
CA ARG A 415 -17.67 -39.34 -8.85
C ARG A 415 -18.53 -38.08 -8.97
N VAL A 416 -18.08 -36.98 -8.37
CA VAL A 416 -18.66 -35.66 -8.62
C VAL A 416 -18.14 -35.28 -9.98
N GLY A 417 -18.83 -35.75 -11.01
CA GLY A 417 -18.62 -35.31 -12.37
C GLY A 417 -18.89 -33.82 -12.45
N ALA A 418 -17.85 -33.01 -12.22
CA ALA A 418 -17.81 -31.64 -12.68
C ALA A 418 -17.55 -31.66 -14.18
N LYS A 419 -18.48 -32.22 -14.96
CA LYS A 419 -18.72 -31.71 -16.32
C LYS A 419 -19.42 -30.36 -16.18
N ALA A 420 -18.74 -29.39 -15.57
CA ALA A 420 -19.01 -28.01 -15.90
C ALA A 420 -18.59 -27.88 -17.37
N ARG A 421 -19.57 -27.79 -18.28
CA ARG A 421 -19.30 -27.37 -19.65
C ARG A 421 -18.62 -26.00 -19.57
N LEU A 422 -17.29 -26.00 -19.67
CA LEU A 422 -16.50 -24.83 -20.01
C LEU A 422 -16.88 -24.49 -21.46
N LEU A 423 -17.89 -23.64 -21.62
CA LEU A 423 -18.13 -22.95 -22.88
C LEU A 423 -17.24 -21.72 -22.88
N ASN A 424 -16.04 -21.84 -23.47
CA ASN A 424 -15.19 -20.69 -23.79
C ASN A 424 -15.09 -20.53 -25.31
N PRO A 425 -15.30 -19.32 -25.85
CA PRO A 425 -14.75 -18.95 -27.15
C PRO A 425 -13.29 -18.52 -27.05
N VAL A 426 -12.51 -18.98 -28.01
CA VAL A 426 -11.12 -18.61 -28.25
C VAL A 426 -11.03 -17.17 -28.75
N LEU A 427 -10.15 -16.33 -28.16
CA LEU A 427 -9.73 -15.05 -28.74
C LEU A 427 -8.45 -15.25 -29.60
N PRO A 428 -8.33 -14.64 -30.80
CA PRO A 428 -7.15 -14.76 -31.63
C PRO A 428 -6.06 -13.74 -31.27
N THR A 429 -4.82 -14.19 -31.47
CA THR A 429 -3.56 -13.44 -31.35
C THR A 429 -3.50 -12.32 -32.39
N ILE A 430 -3.19 -11.09 -31.97
CA ILE A 430 -2.92 -9.97 -32.89
C ILE A 430 -1.40 -9.85 -33.09
N GLU A 431 -0.92 -10.21 -34.27
CA GLU A 431 0.42 -9.86 -34.74
C GLU A 431 0.47 -8.38 -35.17
N PRO A 432 1.57 -7.65 -34.89
CA PRO A 432 1.74 -6.30 -35.40
C PRO A 432 2.08 -6.33 -36.89
N ARG A 433 1.20 -5.77 -37.73
CA ARG A 433 1.41 -5.67 -39.18
C ARG A 433 2.20 -4.40 -39.53
N GLU A 434 3.28 -4.63 -40.25
CA GLU A 434 4.18 -3.68 -40.89
C GLU A 434 3.45 -2.67 -41.79
N ALA A 435 3.87 -1.41 -41.74
CA ALA A 435 3.54 -0.40 -42.75
C ALA A 435 4.78 -0.12 -43.59
N ALA A 436 4.70 -0.43 -44.88
CA ALA A 436 5.66 -0.08 -45.93
C ALA A 436 5.02 0.96 -46.90
N PRO A 437 5.75 1.56 -47.85
CA PRO A 437 6.32 2.89 -47.68
C PRO A 437 5.78 3.89 -48.72
N CYS A 438 5.90 5.19 -48.43
CA CYS A 438 5.81 6.24 -49.45
C CYS A 438 7.19 6.88 -49.65
N THR A 439 7.74 6.66 -50.83
CA THR A 439 8.96 7.24 -51.37
C THR A 439 8.79 8.71 -51.75
N ALA A 440 9.72 9.57 -51.34
CA ALA A 440 10.16 10.73 -52.12
C ALA A 440 11.55 11.23 -51.66
N THR A 441 12.57 10.77 -52.40
CA THR A 441 13.67 11.56 -52.99
C THR A 441 14.51 12.53 -52.13
N THR A 442 15.71 12.07 -51.79
CA THR A 442 17.05 12.63 -52.04
C THR A 442 17.25 14.16 -52.11
N SER A 443 18.12 14.70 -51.24
CA SER A 443 19.22 15.60 -51.63
C SER A 443 20.18 15.98 -50.48
N MET A 444 21.38 15.38 -50.53
CA MET A 444 22.72 15.99 -50.32
C MET A 444 23.00 16.89 -49.10
N ALA A 445 23.88 16.39 -48.22
CA ALA A 445 24.93 17.19 -47.60
C ALA A 445 26.23 17.03 -48.42
N PRO A 446 27.21 17.92 -48.23
CA PRO A 446 28.59 17.47 -48.21
C PRO A 446 29.35 17.88 -46.95
N ASP A 447 30.30 16.99 -46.67
CA ASP A 447 31.39 16.97 -45.70
C ASP A 447 32.21 18.26 -45.53
N VAL A 448 32.98 18.33 -44.44
CA VAL A 448 34.47 18.28 -44.45
C VAL A 448 35.04 18.47 -43.02
N ALA A 449 35.80 17.45 -42.56
CA ALA A 449 37.15 17.43 -41.94
C ALA A 449 37.56 18.55 -40.93
N SER A 450 38.43 18.39 -39.92
CA SER A 450 39.28 17.31 -39.38
C SER A 450 40.14 17.88 -38.22
N MET A 451 40.80 16.97 -37.49
CA MET A 451 42.14 17.06 -36.87
C MET A 451 42.22 17.07 -35.34
N SER A 452 43.19 16.25 -34.91
CA SER A 452 43.47 15.64 -33.62
C SER A 452 44.53 16.36 -32.81
N THR A 453 44.49 16.24 -31.48
CA THR A 453 45.67 16.01 -30.60
C THR A 453 45.24 15.44 -29.24
N THR A 454 45.90 14.37 -28.80
CA THR A 454 45.84 13.71 -27.47
C THR A 454 47.15 13.97 -26.70
N PRO A 455 47.40 13.47 -25.46
CA PRO A 455 46.52 13.06 -24.34
C PRO A 455 46.97 13.66 -22.98
N THR A 456 46.15 13.63 -21.90
CA THR A 456 46.61 13.38 -20.48
C THR A 456 45.42 13.11 -19.53
N THR A 457 45.37 11.88 -18.99
CA THR A 457 44.92 11.39 -17.64
C THR A 457 43.52 11.66 -17.07
N THR A 458 42.77 10.58 -16.75
CA THR A 458 42.11 10.19 -15.45
C THR A 458 40.88 9.28 -15.71
N PRO A 459 40.61 8.20 -14.95
CA PRO A 459 39.73 7.11 -15.39
C PRO A 459 38.23 7.41 -15.22
N ALA A 460 37.45 7.04 -16.25
CA ALA A 460 36.02 7.25 -16.36
C ALA A 460 35.20 6.26 -15.50
N ALA A 461 34.29 6.83 -14.72
CA ALA A 461 33.22 6.12 -14.03
C ALA A 461 32.20 5.53 -15.02
N LEU A 462 31.73 4.32 -14.70
CA LEU A 462 30.66 3.61 -15.41
C LEU A 462 29.35 4.43 -15.38
N LYS A 463 28.72 4.53 -16.55
CA LYS A 463 27.43 5.18 -16.79
C LYS A 463 26.30 4.48 -16.00
N THR A 464 25.68 5.23 -15.10
CA THR A 464 24.39 4.91 -14.48
C THR A 464 23.25 5.12 -15.49
N SER A 465 22.36 4.13 -15.61
CA SER A 465 21.04 4.26 -16.24
C SER A 465 20.24 5.36 -15.55
N GLN A 466 19.82 6.39 -16.28
CA GLN A 466 19.17 7.58 -15.74
C GLN A 466 17.66 7.35 -15.55
N LYS A 467 17.19 7.58 -14.33
CA LYS A 467 15.78 7.77 -13.92
C LYS A 467 15.20 8.97 -14.69
N PRO A 468 13.96 8.96 -15.21
CA PRO A 468 13.38 10.16 -15.84
C PRO A 468 13.28 11.30 -14.80
N PRO A 469 13.46 12.57 -15.21
CA PRO A 469 13.63 13.67 -14.27
C PRO A 469 12.33 13.99 -13.52
N THR A 470 12.41 13.95 -12.19
CA THR A 470 11.43 14.45 -11.20
C THR A 470 11.41 15.98 -11.19
N GLY A 471 10.80 16.60 -12.19
CA GLY A 471 10.58 18.06 -12.25
C GLY A 471 9.10 18.44 -12.20
N PRO A 472 8.74 19.69 -11.87
CA PRO A 472 7.37 20.15 -11.90
C PRO A 472 6.84 20.20 -13.34
N ASN A 473 5.59 19.77 -13.55
CA ASN A 473 4.92 19.83 -14.85
C ASN A 473 4.33 21.22 -15.17
N VAL A 474 4.14 22.06 -14.15
CA VAL A 474 3.83 23.48 -14.25
C VAL A 474 5.10 24.27 -13.92
N LEU A 475 5.62 25.08 -14.84
CA LEU A 475 6.88 25.80 -14.61
C LEU A 475 6.69 27.09 -13.79
N GLU A 476 5.59 27.80 -14.03
CA GLU A 476 5.20 29.02 -13.33
C GLU A 476 3.70 28.99 -13.00
N VAL A 477 3.32 29.50 -11.84
CA VAL A 477 1.90 29.73 -11.50
C VAL A 477 1.67 31.19 -11.14
N VAL A 478 0.72 31.83 -11.83
CA VAL A 478 0.21 33.17 -11.50
C VAL A 478 -0.98 32.99 -10.56
N PHE A 479 -0.81 33.33 -9.29
CA PHE A 479 -1.84 33.29 -8.27
C PHE A 479 -2.31 34.72 -7.94
N GLY A 480 -3.45 35.12 -8.50
CA GLY A 480 -3.87 36.52 -8.45
C GLY A 480 -2.88 37.43 -9.19
N SER A 481 -2.25 38.36 -8.48
CA SER A 481 -1.16 39.21 -8.99
C SER A 481 0.25 38.66 -8.72
N LEU A 482 0.37 37.49 -8.09
CA LEU A 482 1.64 36.94 -7.64
C LEU A 482 2.15 35.86 -8.60
N LEU A 483 3.42 35.97 -9.00
CA LEU A 483 4.11 34.90 -9.73
C LEU A 483 4.83 33.99 -8.72
N VAL A 484 4.46 32.72 -8.69
CA VAL A 484 5.00 31.73 -7.76
C VAL A 484 5.59 30.56 -8.55
N LYS A 485 6.73 30.05 -8.11
CA LYS A 485 7.38 28.89 -8.72
C LYS A 485 6.91 27.60 -8.04
N PRO A 486 6.26 26.65 -8.77
CA PRO A 486 5.91 25.33 -8.24
C PRO A 486 7.14 24.51 -7.83
N TRP A 487 6.95 23.63 -6.84
CA TRP A 487 8.00 22.75 -6.31
C TRP A 487 7.86 21.32 -6.82
N TYR A 488 6.61 20.86 -6.99
CA TYR A 488 6.26 19.48 -7.30
C TYR A 488 5.27 19.41 -8.48
N PRO A 489 5.17 18.25 -9.15
CA PRO A 489 4.13 18.04 -10.14
C PRO A 489 2.73 18.00 -9.50
N SER A 490 1.75 18.53 -10.22
CA SER A 490 0.31 18.46 -9.89
C SER A 490 -0.50 17.95 -11.07
N PHE A 491 -1.51 17.13 -10.81
CA PHE A 491 -2.21 16.35 -11.82
C PHE A 491 -3.48 17.04 -12.30
N TYR A 492 -3.35 18.24 -12.86
CA TYR A 492 -4.45 18.92 -13.54
C TYR A 492 -4.95 18.09 -14.74
N PRO A 493 -6.24 18.17 -15.11
CA PRO A 493 -6.77 17.45 -16.27
C PRO A 493 -5.98 17.78 -17.55
N GLU A 494 -5.40 16.75 -18.20
CA GLU A 494 -4.54 16.91 -19.37
C GLU A 494 -5.27 17.62 -20.52
N GLU A 495 -6.58 17.41 -20.65
CA GLU A 495 -7.43 18.05 -21.66
C GLU A 495 -7.53 19.58 -21.50
N LEU A 496 -7.33 20.09 -20.27
CA LEU A 496 -7.48 21.50 -19.95
C LEU A 496 -6.13 22.23 -19.83
N VAL A 497 -5.12 21.56 -19.29
CA VAL A 497 -3.82 22.17 -18.95
C VAL A 497 -2.66 21.61 -19.79
N GLY A 498 -2.83 20.42 -20.37
CA GLY A 498 -1.76 19.68 -21.04
C GLY A 498 -0.82 18.97 -20.06
N ARG A 499 0.04 18.10 -20.60
CA ARG A 499 1.02 17.32 -19.82
C ARG A 499 2.10 18.16 -19.17
N ARG A 500 2.46 19.29 -19.80
CA ARG A 500 3.45 20.24 -19.32
C ARG A 500 3.04 21.63 -19.76
N VAL A 501 3.11 22.59 -18.85
CA VAL A 501 2.68 23.96 -19.08
C VAL A 501 3.71 24.95 -18.55
N ASP A 502 4.00 25.98 -19.35
CA ASP A 502 4.95 27.02 -18.95
C ASP A 502 4.36 27.90 -17.86
N ARG A 503 3.09 28.30 -18.00
CA ARG A 503 2.40 29.18 -17.05
C ARG A 503 0.96 28.76 -16.83
N LEU A 504 0.59 28.57 -15.57
CA LEU A 504 -0.78 28.33 -15.13
C LEU A 504 -1.32 29.55 -14.39
N TYR A 505 -2.52 30.01 -14.73
CA TYR A 505 -3.18 31.12 -14.06
C TYR A 505 -4.25 30.59 -13.11
N VAL A 506 -4.21 31.01 -11.84
CA VAL A 506 -5.08 30.52 -10.76
C VAL A 506 -5.74 31.69 -10.04
N CYS A 507 -7.06 31.65 -9.96
CA CYS A 507 -7.87 32.63 -9.25
C CYS A 507 -7.57 32.63 -7.74
N GLN A 508 -7.28 33.80 -7.16
CA GLN A 508 -6.97 33.93 -5.74
C GLN A 508 -8.16 33.71 -4.79
N TRP A 509 -9.39 33.75 -5.32
CA TRP A 509 -10.62 33.59 -4.53
C TRP A 509 -11.23 32.19 -4.63
N CYS A 510 -11.39 31.66 -5.85
CA CYS A 510 -12.06 30.38 -6.11
C CYS A 510 -11.14 29.24 -6.59
N PHE A 511 -9.83 29.51 -6.71
CA PHE A 511 -8.81 28.56 -7.20
C PHE A 511 -9.06 28.00 -8.61
N LYS A 512 -10.04 28.52 -9.35
CA LYS A 512 -10.25 28.17 -10.77
C LYS A 512 -8.98 28.49 -11.56
N TYR A 513 -8.61 27.57 -12.45
CA TYR A 513 -7.37 27.64 -13.20
C TYR A 513 -7.61 27.67 -14.70
N THR A 514 -6.64 28.23 -15.43
CA THR A 514 -6.60 28.24 -16.90
C THR A 514 -5.16 28.46 -17.38
N THR A 515 -4.86 28.05 -18.61
CA THR A 515 -3.58 28.34 -19.28
C THR A 515 -3.64 29.62 -20.12
N GLU A 516 -4.83 30.22 -20.28
CA GLU A 516 -5.06 31.39 -21.13
C GLU A 516 -5.21 32.66 -20.29
N GLU A 517 -4.29 33.61 -20.49
CA GLU A 517 -4.25 34.89 -19.76
C GLU A 517 -5.53 35.71 -19.93
N VAL A 518 -6.08 35.79 -21.15
CA VAL A 518 -7.31 36.55 -21.43
C VAL A 518 -8.51 35.99 -20.65
N LYS A 519 -8.64 34.66 -20.59
CA LYS A 519 -9.70 33.99 -19.80
C LYS A 519 -9.52 34.24 -18.31
N PHE A 520 -8.29 34.25 -17.83
CA PHE A 520 -7.96 34.55 -16.44
C PHE A 520 -8.34 35.99 -16.06
N LEU A 521 -7.95 36.99 -16.85
CA LEU A 521 -8.29 38.39 -16.61
C LEU A 521 -9.81 38.62 -16.65
N GLY A 522 -10.50 38.02 -17.61
CA GLY A 522 -11.97 38.03 -17.67
C GLY A 522 -12.60 37.42 -16.42
N HIS A 523 -12.08 36.28 -15.95
CA HIS A 523 -12.54 35.65 -14.72
C HIS A 523 -12.23 36.51 -13.47
N MET A 524 -11.06 37.15 -13.37
CA MET A 524 -10.71 37.99 -12.23
C MET A 524 -11.67 39.18 -12.07
N ASN A 525 -12.15 39.74 -13.17
CA ASN A 525 -13.11 40.84 -13.12
C ASN A 525 -14.52 40.39 -12.70
N ALA A 526 -14.92 39.17 -13.08
CA ALA A 526 -16.28 38.64 -12.94
C ALA A 526 -16.40 37.47 -11.95
N CYS A 527 -15.37 37.19 -11.13
CA CYS A 527 -15.38 36.05 -10.23
C CYS A 527 -16.50 36.22 -9.18
N PRO A 528 -17.37 35.21 -8.98
CA PRO A 528 -18.44 35.30 -7.98
C PRO A 528 -17.89 35.54 -6.56
N LEU A 529 -16.74 34.92 -6.23
CA LEU A 529 -16.12 35.02 -4.92
C LEU A 529 -15.18 36.24 -4.74
N ARG A 530 -15.23 37.22 -5.66
CA ARG A 530 -14.37 38.42 -5.56
C ARG A 530 -14.78 39.34 -4.42
N ASN A 531 -16.09 39.48 -4.22
CA ASN A 531 -16.66 40.38 -3.23
C ASN A 531 -17.24 39.64 -2.01
N ASP A 532 -17.36 38.32 -2.12
CA ASP A 532 -17.90 37.45 -1.08
C ASP A 532 -16.76 36.76 -0.32
N PRO A 533 -16.95 36.39 0.95
CA PRO A 533 -16.00 35.53 1.66
C PRO A 533 -15.85 34.19 0.93
N PRO A 534 -14.74 33.46 1.15
CA PRO A 534 -14.63 32.10 0.65
C PRO A 534 -15.79 31.24 1.18
N PRO A 535 -16.18 30.18 0.46
CA PRO A 535 -17.26 29.31 0.88
C PRO A 535 -16.99 28.71 2.27
N GLY A 536 -18.04 28.22 2.92
CA GLY A 536 -17.95 27.60 4.24
C GLY A 536 -18.31 28.53 5.40
N THR A 537 -18.06 28.03 6.61
CA THR A 537 -18.50 28.66 7.86
C THR A 537 -17.30 29.21 8.62
N PRO A 538 -17.32 30.47 9.09
CA PRO A 538 -16.27 30.99 9.96
C PRO A 538 -16.30 30.25 11.31
N ILE A 539 -15.15 29.71 11.72
CA ILE A 539 -15.01 28.99 12.99
C ILE A 539 -14.13 29.74 13.99
N TYR A 540 -13.35 30.72 13.53
CA TYR A 540 -12.44 31.53 14.33
C TYR A 540 -12.26 32.88 13.65
N THR A 541 -12.35 33.95 14.44
CA THR A 541 -12.10 35.32 13.95
C THR A 541 -11.31 36.09 15.00
N ALA A 542 -10.10 36.51 14.65
CA ALA A 542 -9.27 37.42 15.44
C ALA A 542 -8.97 38.69 14.64
N SER A 543 -8.27 39.65 15.24
CA SER A 543 -8.05 40.97 14.62
C SER A 543 -7.35 40.93 13.25
N ASN A 544 -6.48 39.95 13.02
CA ASN A 544 -5.64 39.84 11.82
C ASN A 544 -5.96 38.65 10.90
N TYR A 545 -6.54 37.57 11.44
CA TYR A 545 -6.86 36.36 10.69
C TYR A 545 -8.20 35.74 11.07
N SER A 546 -8.79 35.02 10.13
CA SER A 546 -9.98 34.18 10.33
C SER A 546 -9.75 32.76 9.81
N LEU A 547 -10.44 31.78 10.38
CA LEU A 547 -10.50 30.42 9.86
C LEU A 547 -11.91 30.07 9.40
N TYR A 548 -12.01 29.52 8.19
CA TYR A 548 -13.26 29.05 7.61
C TYR A 548 -13.21 27.54 7.42
N GLU A 549 -14.22 26.84 7.88
CA GLU A 549 -14.40 25.41 7.63
C GLU A 549 -15.24 25.21 6.36
N ILE A 550 -14.69 24.43 5.44
CA ILE A 550 -15.33 24.02 4.20
C ILE A 550 -15.49 22.51 4.23
N ASP A 551 -16.71 22.06 3.98
CA ASP A 551 -16.97 20.65 3.67
C ASP A 551 -16.66 20.36 2.20
N GLY A 552 -15.70 19.46 1.94
CA GLY A 552 -15.32 19.06 0.59
C GLY A 552 -16.43 18.35 -0.19
N GLU A 553 -17.43 17.78 0.48
CA GLU A 553 -18.62 17.22 -0.17
C GLU A 553 -19.55 18.34 -0.67
N LYS A 554 -19.81 19.36 0.17
CA LYS A 554 -20.68 20.49 -0.18
C LYS A 554 -20.04 21.44 -1.21
N HIS A 555 -18.73 21.64 -1.13
CA HIS A 555 -17.98 22.55 -2.00
C HIS A 555 -16.92 21.82 -2.84
N LYS A 556 -17.31 20.71 -3.47
CA LYS A 556 -16.44 19.79 -4.21
C LYS A 556 -15.47 20.46 -5.19
N LEU A 557 -15.97 21.32 -6.07
CA LEU A 557 -15.13 21.98 -7.08
C LEU A 557 -14.08 22.90 -6.45
N TYR A 558 -14.44 23.65 -5.41
CA TYR A 558 -13.52 24.53 -4.69
C TYR A 558 -12.40 23.71 -4.02
N ALA A 559 -12.78 22.65 -3.30
CA ALA A 559 -11.84 21.79 -2.60
C ALA A 559 -10.91 21.01 -3.55
N GLN A 560 -11.40 20.57 -4.71
CA GLN A 560 -10.58 19.96 -5.77
C GLN A 560 -9.57 20.95 -6.35
N ASN A 561 -10.02 22.16 -6.70
CA ASN A 561 -9.15 23.22 -7.22
C ASN A 561 -8.06 23.61 -6.21
N LEU A 562 -8.44 23.79 -4.94
CA LEU A 562 -7.50 24.06 -3.84
C LEU A 562 -6.51 22.91 -3.67
N SER A 563 -6.96 21.66 -3.75
CA SER A 563 -6.09 20.49 -3.62
C SER A 563 -5.09 20.36 -4.77
N LEU A 564 -5.51 20.61 -6.00
CA LEU A 564 -4.63 20.65 -7.18
C LEU A 564 -3.60 21.79 -7.07
N PHE A 565 -4.02 22.96 -6.60
CA PHE A 565 -3.11 24.07 -6.34
C PHE A 565 -2.12 23.74 -5.22
N ALA A 566 -2.59 23.14 -4.12
CA ALA A 566 -1.74 22.74 -3.01
C ALA A 566 -0.69 21.68 -3.41
N LYS A 567 -1.05 20.76 -4.31
CA LYS A 567 -0.14 19.70 -4.81
C LYS A 567 1.09 20.27 -5.53
N LEU A 568 1.02 21.50 -6.06
CA LEU A 568 2.19 22.19 -6.62
C LEU A 568 3.29 22.44 -5.57
N PHE A 569 2.93 22.45 -4.28
CA PHE A 569 3.81 22.79 -3.15
C PHE A 569 3.90 21.68 -2.09
N LEU A 570 3.19 20.56 -2.28
CA LEU A 570 3.20 19.39 -1.41
C LEU A 570 3.56 18.13 -2.21
N ASP A 571 4.65 17.46 -1.83
CA ASP A 571 5.13 16.25 -2.51
C ASP A 571 4.19 15.06 -2.26
N THR A 572 3.88 14.83 -0.99
CA THR A 572 3.20 13.63 -0.47
C THR A 572 1.67 13.74 -0.49
N LYS A 573 1.08 14.82 -1.00
CA LYS A 573 -0.39 14.93 -1.11
C LYS A 573 -0.90 13.98 -2.19
N SER A 574 -1.59 12.93 -1.77
CA SER A 574 -2.12 11.86 -2.64
C SER A 574 -3.56 12.09 -3.08
N VAL A 575 -4.36 12.78 -2.26
CA VAL A 575 -5.78 13.04 -2.54
C VAL A 575 -6.01 14.45 -3.04
N PHE A 576 -6.51 14.58 -4.27
CA PHE A 576 -6.86 15.87 -4.88
C PHE A 576 -8.18 15.88 -5.67
N TYR A 577 -8.74 14.70 -6.02
CA TYR A 577 -10.05 14.58 -6.67
C TYR A 577 -11.16 14.11 -5.73
N ASP A 578 -10.88 13.12 -4.87
CA ASP A 578 -11.84 12.64 -3.88
C ASP A 578 -11.79 13.45 -2.58
N VAL A 579 -12.39 14.64 -2.63
CA VAL A 579 -12.37 15.59 -1.53
C VAL A 579 -13.54 15.41 -0.55
N THR A 580 -14.43 14.46 -0.82
CA THR A 580 -15.74 14.31 -0.13
C THR A 580 -15.61 13.92 1.34
N THR A 581 -14.56 13.19 1.67
CA THR A 581 -14.25 12.70 3.02
C THR A 581 -13.46 13.72 3.86
N PHE A 582 -13.18 14.91 3.33
CA PHE A 582 -12.32 15.91 3.97
C PHE A 582 -13.08 17.20 4.32
N LEU A 583 -12.75 17.74 5.49
CA LEU A 583 -12.95 19.13 5.86
C LEU A 583 -11.69 19.93 5.54
N TYR A 584 -11.86 21.17 5.08
CA TYR A 584 -10.78 22.10 4.78
C TYR A 584 -10.92 23.33 5.66
N TYR A 585 -9.85 23.70 6.34
CA TYR A 585 -9.80 24.85 7.22
C TYR A 585 -8.93 25.93 6.59
N LEU A 586 -9.57 26.91 5.96
CA LEU A 586 -8.90 27.99 5.25
C LEU A 586 -8.45 29.07 6.22
N LEU A 587 -7.19 29.47 6.12
CA LEU A 587 -6.66 30.65 6.81
C LEU A 587 -6.81 31.88 5.94
N ILE A 588 -7.56 32.85 6.43
CA ILE A 588 -7.81 34.12 5.78
C ILE A 588 -7.05 35.22 6.51
N ALA A 589 -6.20 35.94 5.80
CA ALA A 589 -5.56 37.16 6.32
C ALA A 589 -6.40 38.39 5.95
N HIS A 590 -6.74 39.23 6.95
CA HIS A 590 -7.50 40.45 6.72
C HIS A 590 -6.66 41.54 6.02
N LYS A 591 -5.34 41.51 6.24
CA LYS A 591 -4.35 42.38 5.60
C LYS A 591 -3.16 41.51 5.14
N PRO A 592 -3.27 40.86 3.96
CA PRO A 592 -2.23 39.96 3.49
C PRO A 592 -0.99 40.76 3.01
N GLU A 593 0.10 40.73 3.77
CA GLU A 593 1.40 41.26 3.32
C GLU A 593 2.29 40.09 2.85
N PRO A 594 2.56 39.94 1.55
CA PRO A 594 3.44 38.86 1.09
C PRO A 594 4.90 39.14 1.49
N SER A 595 5.64 38.10 1.88
CA SER A 595 7.07 38.17 2.26
C SER A 595 7.99 38.28 1.04
N ILE A 596 7.73 39.27 0.19
CA ILE A 596 8.55 39.62 -0.97
C ILE A 596 9.52 40.73 -0.54
N PRO A 597 10.84 40.59 -0.77
CA PRO A 597 11.77 41.70 -0.59
C PRO A 597 11.35 42.85 -1.51
N LYS A 598 10.96 44.01 -0.95
CA LYS A 598 10.73 45.22 -1.76
C LYS A 598 12.03 45.51 -2.54
N PRO A 599 12.00 45.65 -3.87
CA PRO A 599 13.19 46.03 -4.60
C PRO A 599 13.59 47.44 -4.14
N ARG A 600 14.79 47.56 -3.54
CA ARG A 600 15.39 48.85 -3.22
C ARG A 600 15.82 49.51 -4.53
N PHE A 601 14.94 50.29 -5.14
CA PHE A 601 15.31 51.22 -6.19
C PHE A 601 15.45 52.62 -5.59
N GLY A 602 16.70 53.09 -5.50
CA GLY A 602 17.08 54.50 -5.46
C GLY A 602 16.92 55.23 -4.13
N ASP A 603 18.04 55.69 -3.57
CA ASP A 603 18.08 56.80 -2.62
C ASP A 603 17.46 58.05 -3.29
N GLY A 604 16.30 58.47 -2.80
CA GLY A 604 15.65 59.75 -3.07
C GLY A 604 15.00 60.23 -1.76
N PRO A 605 14.98 61.55 -1.47
CA PRO A 605 14.72 62.06 -0.14
C PRO A 605 13.30 61.74 0.32
N ASP A 606 13.19 61.54 1.63
CA ASP A 606 11.98 61.20 2.38
C ASP A 606 10.77 62.05 1.94
N GLU A 607 9.91 61.47 1.10
CA GLU A 607 8.51 61.88 1.03
C GLU A 607 7.74 60.95 1.96
N GLU A 608 7.46 61.48 3.16
CA GLU A 608 6.39 60.99 4.01
C GLU A 608 5.09 61.04 3.18
N GLU A 609 4.68 59.91 2.60
CA GLU A 609 3.34 59.78 2.02
C GLU A 609 2.33 59.85 3.18
N GLU A 610 1.83 61.07 3.39
CA GLU A 610 0.66 61.40 4.17
C GLU A 610 -0.47 60.44 3.82
N ALA A 611 -0.92 59.68 4.83
CA ALA A 611 -2.19 59.00 4.79
C ALA A 611 -3.30 60.05 4.63
N THR A 612 -3.77 60.24 3.40
CA THR A 612 -4.98 61.02 3.16
C THR A 612 -6.14 60.30 3.85
N HIS A 613 -6.59 60.89 4.96
CA HIS A 613 -7.88 60.65 5.57
C HIS A 613 -8.98 60.95 4.55
N GLY A 614 -9.42 59.90 3.85
CA GLY A 614 -10.72 59.88 3.20
C GLY A 614 -11.74 59.41 4.23
N ASP A 615 -12.47 60.37 4.79
CA ASP A 615 -13.70 60.12 5.53
C ASP A 615 -14.71 59.43 4.58
N ASP A 616 -14.95 58.15 4.82
CA ASP A 616 -16.16 57.44 4.37
C ASP A 616 -16.63 56.54 5.53
N ASP A 617 -17.08 57.22 6.60
CA ASP A 617 -17.96 56.64 7.62
C ASP A 617 -19.34 56.35 7.00
N ASN A 618 -19.52 55.15 6.42
CA ASN A 618 -20.86 54.58 6.30
C ASN A 618 -20.85 53.05 6.06
N VAL A 619 -21.30 52.31 7.08
CA VAL A 619 -21.88 50.94 7.04
C VAL A 619 -20.94 49.79 6.60
N GLY A 620 -20.26 49.19 7.59
CA GLY A 620 -20.26 47.73 7.79
C GLY A 620 -19.69 46.79 6.71
N SER A 621 -18.65 47.18 5.96
CA SER A 621 -17.97 46.23 5.06
C SER A 621 -16.83 45.51 5.79
N ALA A 622 -17.05 44.24 6.15
CA ALA A 622 -16.00 43.36 6.65
C ALA A 622 -14.80 43.38 5.68
N ALA A 623 -13.61 43.71 6.18
CA ALA A 623 -12.39 43.77 5.38
C ALA A 623 -12.20 42.49 4.55
N LYS A 624 -12.14 42.64 3.22
CA LYS A 624 -11.99 41.54 2.25
C LYS A 624 -10.66 40.81 2.48
N GLY A 625 -10.68 39.71 3.21
CA GLY A 625 -9.50 38.91 3.49
C GLY A 625 -9.09 38.01 2.32
N GLN A 626 -7.84 37.53 2.34
CA GLN A 626 -7.27 36.63 1.33
C GLN A 626 -6.96 35.27 1.96
N VAL A 627 -7.26 34.18 1.24
CA VAL A 627 -6.81 32.84 1.63
C VAL A 627 -5.29 32.76 1.45
N VAL A 628 -4.57 32.56 2.54
CA VAL A 628 -3.10 32.53 2.60
C VAL A 628 -2.53 31.15 2.94
N GLY A 629 -3.41 30.21 3.30
CA GLY A 629 -3.06 28.83 3.60
C GLY A 629 -4.28 28.04 4.03
N PHE A 630 -4.09 26.75 4.25
CA PHE A 630 -5.12 25.87 4.79
C PHE A 630 -4.51 24.65 5.45
N PHE A 631 -5.33 23.91 6.19
CA PHE A 631 -5.12 22.47 6.37
C PHE A 631 -6.38 21.69 6.05
N SER A 632 -6.22 20.43 5.66
CA SER A 632 -7.32 19.48 5.53
C SER A 632 -7.34 18.51 6.70
N LYS A 633 -8.52 18.03 7.05
CA LYS A 633 -8.77 17.03 8.09
C LYS A 633 -9.79 16.03 7.56
N GLU A 634 -9.55 14.75 7.76
CA GLU A 634 -10.56 13.73 7.44
C GLU A 634 -11.76 13.91 8.37
N LYS A 635 -12.97 13.78 7.81
CA LYS A 635 -14.21 13.75 8.61
C LYS A 635 -14.17 12.62 9.63
N MET A 636 -13.58 11.48 9.25
CA MET A 636 -13.39 10.29 10.08
C MET A 636 -11.93 9.82 9.93
N SER A 637 -11.07 10.14 10.90
CA SER A 637 -9.66 9.73 10.87
C SER A 637 -9.39 8.54 11.79
N TRP A 638 -8.88 7.45 11.22
CA TRP A 638 -8.63 6.17 11.91
C TRP A 638 -7.44 6.25 12.87
N ASP A 639 -6.34 6.86 12.42
CA ASP A 639 -5.13 7.07 13.23
C ASP A 639 -5.27 8.24 14.21
N ASN A 640 -6.50 8.73 14.39
CA ASN A 640 -6.79 9.93 15.13
C ASN A 640 -6.04 11.17 14.64
N ASN A 641 -5.69 11.26 13.35
CA ASN A 641 -5.05 12.45 12.82
C ASN A 641 -6.00 13.65 12.97
N ASN A 642 -5.48 14.76 13.50
CA ASN A 642 -6.23 16.02 13.56
C ASN A 642 -5.94 16.91 12.35
N LEU A 643 -5.01 16.49 11.50
CA LEU A 643 -4.54 17.18 10.33
C LEU A 643 -3.97 16.18 9.32
N ALA A 644 -4.43 16.25 8.07
CA ALA A 644 -3.96 15.42 6.96
C ALA A 644 -2.87 16.16 6.14
N CYS A 645 -3.22 17.29 5.53
CA CYS A 645 -2.28 18.16 4.81
C CYS A 645 -2.33 19.56 5.39
N ILE A 646 -1.18 20.23 5.49
CA ILE A 646 -1.07 21.64 5.89
C ILE A 646 -0.20 22.39 4.89
N LEU A 647 -0.65 23.56 4.48
CA LEU A 647 0.11 24.43 3.58
C LEU A 647 -0.16 25.90 3.90
N VAL A 648 0.89 26.64 4.19
CA VAL A 648 0.90 28.09 4.03
C VAL A 648 1.43 28.38 2.63
N PHE A 649 0.70 29.14 1.84
CA PHE A 649 1.09 29.42 0.47
C PHE A 649 2.45 30.15 0.45
N PRO A 650 3.33 29.85 -0.51
CA PRO A 650 4.71 30.35 -0.50
C PRO A 650 4.88 31.84 -0.23
N PRO A 651 4.04 32.76 -0.79
CA PRO A 651 4.18 34.20 -0.54
C PRO A 651 3.95 34.64 0.90
N TRP A 652 3.36 33.82 1.77
CA TRP A 652 3.06 34.19 3.16
C TRP A 652 3.75 33.26 4.19
N GLN A 653 4.70 32.44 3.74
CA GLN A 653 5.49 31.62 4.65
C GLN A 653 6.40 32.48 5.56
N LYS A 654 6.83 31.88 6.68
CA LYS A 654 7.71 32.48 7.70
C LYS A 654 7.13 33.69 8.46
N GLN A 655 5.81 33.90 8.41
CA GLN A 655 5.11 34.95 9.17
C GLN A 655 4.32 34.42 10.39
N GLY A 656 4.66 33.22 10.88
CA GLY A 656 3.96 32.58 12.00
C GLY A 656 2.62 31.91 11.64
N LEU A 657 2.12 32.05 10.41
CA LEU A 657 0.83 31.51 9.96
C LEU A 657 0.67 30.00 10.14
N GLY A 658 1.75 29.24 9.94
CA GLY A 658 1.73 27.79 10.16
C GLY A 658 1.47 27.42 11.62
N GLN A 659 1.94 28.24 12.57
CA GLN A 659 1.68 28.03 14.00
C GLN A 659 0.22 28.33 14.36
N ILE A 660 -0.44 29.25 13.65
CA ILE A 660 -1.87 29.53 13.80
C ILE A 660 -2.68 28.31 13.33
N LEU A 661 -2.36 27.75 12.16
CA LEU A 661 -3.03 26.55 11.64
C LEU A 661 -2.87 25.34 12.58
N MET A 662 -1.65 25.10 13.08
CA MET A 662 -1.38 24.04 14.06
C MET A 662 -2.09 24.30 15.40
N GLY A 663 -2.09 25.55 15.87
CA GLY A 663 -2.82 25.97 17.05
C GLY A 663 -4.31 25.67 16.94
N ALA A 664 -4.90 25.97 15.79
CA ALA A 664 -6.29 25.68 15.51
C ALA A 664 -6.58 24.17 15.43
N SER A 665 -5.71 23.37 14.80
CA SER A 665 -5.92 21.92 14.72
C SER A 665 -5.95 21.27 16.11
N TYR A 666 -5.05 21.69 17.01
CA TYR A 666 -5.04 21.23 18.40
C TYR A 666 -6.17 21.79 19.26
N GLU A 667 -6.60 23.04 19.03
CA GLU A 667 -7.76 23.59 19.71
C GLU A 667 -9.04 22.82 19.37
N MET A 668 -9.21 22.42 18.11
CA MET A 668 -10.31 21.56 17.71
C MET A 668 -10.21 20.16 18.33
N SER A 669 -9.02 19.56 18.36
CA SER A 669 -8.78 18.31 19.11
C SER A 669 -9.22 18.42 20.57
N ARG A 670 -8.90 19.53 21.23
CA ARG A 670 -9.33 19.79 22.61
C ARG A 670 -10.85 19.86 22.74
N ARG A 671 -11.52 20.59 21.85
CA ARG A 671 -12.99 20.74 21.84
C ARG A 671 -13.73 19.45 21.48
N GLU A 672 -13.11 18.59 20.68
CA GLU A 672 -13.60 17.26 20.33
C GLU A 672 -13.27 16.20 21.41
N GLU A 673 -12.56 16.59 22.47
CA GLU A 673 -12.01 15.68 23.49
C GLU A 673 -11.20 14.51 22.89
N ARG A 674 -10.54 14.76 21.76
CA ARG A 674 -9.85 13.73 20.97
C ARG A 674 -8.39 14.09 20.78
N LEU A 675 -7.50 13.25 21.32
CA LEU A 675 -6.07 13.36 21.06
C LEU A 675 -5.82 13.20 19.56
N GLY A 676 -4.84 13.93 19.03
CA GLY A 676 -4.48 13.82 17.63
C GLY A 676 -3.17 14.49 17.30
N GLY A 677 -2.62 14.12 16.16
CA GLY A 677 -1.42 14.71 15.60
C GLY A 677 -1.53 14.83 14.08
N PRO A 678 -0.49 15.37 13.43
CA PRO A 678 -0.42 15.34 11.99
C PRO A 678 -0.27 13.92 11.45
N GLU A 679 -0.86 13.67 10.29
CA GLU A 679 -0.62 12.49 9.48
C GLU A 679 0.87 12.34 9.17
N LYS A 680 1.38 11.10 9.31
CA LYS A 680 2.77 10.74 9.08
C LYS A 680 2.89 10.01 7.72
N PRO A 681 3.99 10.20 6.96
CA PRO A 681 5.17 10.98 7.31
C PRO A 681 5.01 12.49 7.06
N LEU A 682 5.55 13.29 8.00
CA LEU A 682 5.66 14.74 7.83
C LEU A 682 6.74 15.10 6.78
N SER A 683 6.48 16.16 5.99
CA SER A 683 7.53 16.79 5.17
C SER A 683 8.65 17.36 6.05
N ASP A 684 9.84 17.59 5.49
CA ASP A 684 10.95 18.17 6.26
C ASP A 684 10.60 19.52 6.89
N LEU A 685 9.92 20.39 6.13
CA LEU A 685 9.41 21.66 6.64
C LEU A 685 8.31 21.44 7.70
N GLY A 686 7.43 20.45 7.49
CA GLY A 686 6.39 20.08 8.44
C GLY A 686 6.97 19.62 9.78
N ARG A 687 7.99 18.76 9.77
CA ARG A 687 8.68 18.26 10.96
C ARG A 687 9.30 19.42 11.75
N ILE A 688 10.03 20.32 11.10
CA ILE A 688 10.61 21.50 11.74
C ILE A 688 9.51 22.38 12.37
N ALA A 689 8.42 22.63 11.65
CA ALA A 689 7.33 23.47 12.12
C ALA A 689 6.54 22.86 13.29
N TYR A 690 6.29 21.55 13.27
CA TYR A 690 5.61 20.83 14.36
C TYR A 690 6.48 20.72 15.60
N THR A 691 7.77 20.38 15.47
CA THR A 691 8.70 20.40 16.60
C THR A 691 8.75 21.77 17.24
N HIS A 692 8.83 22.85 16.44
CA HIS A 692 8.77 24.21 16.96
C HIS A 692 7.46 24.51 17.71
N TYR A 693 6.31 24.16 17.12
CA TYR A 693 5.00 24.35 17.75
C TYR A 693 4.85 23.59 19.07
N TRP A 694 5.21 22.30 19.08
CA TRP A 694 5.15 21.46 20.28
C TRP A 694 6.10 21.97 21.36
N SER A 695 7.33 22.37 21.03
CA SER A 695 8.27 22.89 22.01
C SER A 695 7.75 24.14 22.70
N GLN A 696 7.20 25.09 21.94
CA GLN A 696 6.61 26.30 22.54
C GLN A 696 5.36 25.98 23.38
N THR A 697 4.51 25.08 22.91
CA THR A 697 3.29 24.67 23.61
C THR A 697 3.62 24.00 24.95
N LEU A 698 4.55 23.04 24.94
CA LEU A 698 5.01 22.36 26.14
C LEU A 698 5.71 23.33 27.11
N ALA A 699 6.54 24.25 26.59
CA ALA A 699 7.18 25.27 27.43
C ALA A 699 6.14 26.12 28.17
N ARG A 700 5.11 26.64 27.48
CA ARG A 700 3.99 27.38 28.08
C ARG A 700 3.30 26.54 29.16
N THR A 701 2.91 25.31 28.84
CA THR A 701 2.17 24.43 29.75
C THR A 701 2.98 24.08 31.02
N ILE A 702 4.28 23.82 30.87
CA ILE A 702 5.17 23.46 31.99
C ILE A 702 5.45 24.68 32.87
N ILE A 703 5.76 25.84 32.26
CA ILE A 703 6.07 27.08 32.98
C ILE A 703 4.87 27.55 33.80
N ASN A 704 3.67 27.50 33.22
CA ASN A 704 2.43 27.93 33.87
C ASN A 704 1.84 26.88 34.83
N SER A 705 2.42 25.69 34.93
CA SER A 705 1.98 24.69 35.91
C SER A 705 2.42 25.03 37.34
N PRO A 706 1.59 24.80 38.37
CA PRO A 706 1.96 25.03 39.78
C PRO A 706 3.23 24.27 40.20
N THR A 707 4.15 24.95 40.90
CA THR A 707 5.44 24.37 41.34
C THR A 707 5.34 23.21 42.33
N LYS A 708 4.21 23.06 43.03
CA LYS A 708 3.97 21.99 44.01
C LYS A 708 3.42 20.69 43.41
N LYS A 709 3.05 20.67 42.12
CA LYS A 709 2.49 19.48 41.45
C LYS A 709 3.56 18.82 40.59
N THR A 710 3.82 17.53 40.83
CA THR A 710 4.61 16.70 39.90
C THR A 710 3.86 16.60 38.57
N LEU A 711 4.48 17.05 37.48
CA LEU A 711 3.92 16.92 36.13
C LEU A 711 4.32 15.58 35.53
N THR A 712 3.33 14.79 35.12
CA THR A 712 3.53 13.57 34.33
C THR A 712 3.36 13.85 32.84
N ILE A 713 3.78 12.91 31.98
CA ILE A 713 3.51 12.98 30.54
C ILE A 713 2.00 13.00 30.27
N HIS A 714 1.21 12.26 31.05
CA HIS A 714 -0.26 12.28 30.95
C HIS A 714 -0.85 13.65 31.31
N ASP A 715 -0.33 14.34 32.34
CA ASP A 715 -0.78 15.71 32.65
C ASP A 715 -0.51 16.69 31.49
N LEU A 716 0.61 16.53 30.77
CA LEU A 716 0.93 17.35 29.60
C LEU A 716 0.03 17.01 28.42
N ARG A 717 -0.20 15.72 28.17
CA ARG A 717 -1.14 15.22 27.16
C ARG A 717 -2.53 15.79 27.39
N ASP A 718 -3.06 15.69 28.60
CA ASP A 718 -4.44 16.13 28.90
C ASP A 718 -4.62 17.64 28.77
N LYS A 719 -3.54 18.43 28.93
CA LYS A 719 -3.56 19.89 28.75
C LYS A 719 -3.35 20.35 27.32
N THR A 720 -2.57 19.61 26.54
CA THR A 720 -2.10 20.05 25.21
C THR A 720 -2.73 19.27 24.06
N TYR A 721 -3.33 18.12 24.34
CA TYR A 721 -3.84 17.15 23.39
C TYR A 721 -2.79 16.58 22.42
N ILE A 722 -1.51 16.81 22.71
CA ILE A 722 -0.38 16.20 22.01
C ILE A 722 -0.20 14.78 22.53
N VAL A 723 0.03 13.83 21.62
CA VAL A 723 0.22 12.41 21.98
C VAL A 723 1.52 12.22 22.78
N PRO A 724 1.56 11.28 23.75
CA PRO A 724 2.71 11.08 24.62
C PRO A 724 4.05 10.92 23.89
N GLU A 725 4.05 10.25 22.74
CA GLU A 725 5.23 9.98 21.92
C GLU A 725 5.86 11.28 21.43
N ASP A 726 5.04 12.19 20.91
CA ASP A 726 5.49 13.49 20.41
C ASP A 726 5.91 14.42 21.56
N ILE A 727 5.27 14.31 22.74
CA ILE A 727 5.69 15.03 23.96
C ILE A 727 7.10 14.58 24.37
N ILE A 728 7.35 13.27 24.45
CA ILE A 728 8.64 12.72 24.87
C ILE A 728 9.73 13.14 23.88
N ALA A 729 9.49 12.93 22.58
CA ALA A 729 10.45 13.30 21.54
C ALA A 729 10.77 14.80 21.56
N THR A 730 9.76 15.65 21.79
CA THR A 730 9.95 17.10 21.86
C THR A 730 10.74 17.51 23.11
N LEU A 731 10.45 16.95 24.28
CA LEU A 731 11.19 17.26 25.51
C LEU A 731 12.66 16.81 25.43
N GLN A 732 12.92 15.70 24.75
CA GLN A 732 14.28 15.25 24.43
C GLN A 732 14.98 16.23 23.49
N ALA A 733 14.31 16.66 22.42
CA ALA A 733 14.86 17.62 21.46
C ALA A 733 15.15 19.01 22.09
N MET A 734 14.39 19.40 23.11
CA MET A 734 14.62 20.64 23.86
C MET A 734 15.78 20.55 24.88
N ASP A 735 16.31 19.36 25.15
CA ASP A 735 17.35 19.09 26.17
C ASP A 735 16.99 19.57 27.59
N VAL A 736 15.72 19.39 27.97
CA VAL A 736 15.17 19.85 29.26
C VAL A 736 14.94 18.71 30.27
N LEU A 737 15.34 17.48 29.94
CA LEU A 737 15.18 16.30 30.78
C LEU A 737 16.45 16.01 31.60
N GLU A 738 16.28 15.53 32.83
CA GLU A 738 17.36 15.09 33.72
C GLU A 738 17.17 13.64 34.15
N GLN A 739 18.21 12.82 34.04
CA GLN A 739 18.18 11.42 34.48
C GLN A 739 18.25 11.32 36.00
N ARG A 740 17.38 10.48 36.58
CA ARG A 740 17.36 10.26 38.04
C ARG A 740 17.82 8.85 38.38
N ARG A 741 18.96 8.71 39.07
CA ARG A 741 19.54 7.40 39.44
C ARG A 741 18.84 6.68 40.62
N LYS A 742 17.90 7.34 41.33
CA LYS A 742 17.14 6.74 42.44
C LYS A 742 15.72 7.32 42.51
N GLY A 743 14.72 6.45 42.42
CA GLY A 743 13.31 6.75 42.69
C GLY A 743 12.44 6.81 41.44
N GLY A 744 11.92 5.65 41.03
CA GLY A 744 10.64 5.46 40.32
C GLY A 744 10.49 5.95 38.87
N ALA A 745 11.25 6.94 38.40
CA ALA A 745 11.15 7.47 37.03
C ALA A 745 12.54 7.66 36.41
N ASP A 746 12.70 7.26 35.14
CA ASP A 746 13.98 7.27 34.43
C ASP A 746 14.47 8.68 34.07
N ALA A 747 13.54 9.64 33.88
CA ALA A 747 13.84 11.04 33.58
C ALA A 747 12.81 12.00 34.21
N VAL A 748 13.25 13.21 34.56
CA VAL A 748 12.42 14.28 35.15
C VAL A 748 12.59 15.58 34.36
N ILE A 749 11.51 16.33 34.20
CA ILE A 749 11.51 17.63 33.52
C ILE A 749 12.15 18.70 34.43
N ASN A 750 13.23 19.34 33.97
CA ASN A 750 13.83 20.47 34.67
C ASN A 750 13.15 21.78 34.25
N LYS A 751 12.28 22.31 35.12
CA LYS A 751 11.53 23.55 34.87
C LYS A 751 12.43 24.78 34.67
N ALA A 752 13.63 24.83 35.26
CA ALA A 752 14.57 25.92 35.03
C ALA A 752 15.17 25.86 33.62
N ARG A 753 15.52 24.66 33.13
CA ARG A 753 15.96 24.47 31.73
C ARG A 753 14.86 24.84 30.73
N VAL A 754 13.60 24.50 31.03
CA VAL A 754 12.47 24.91 30.19
C VAL A 754 12.33 26.44 30.11
N ARG A 755 12.53 27.17 31.22
CA ARG A 755 12.51 28.65 31.22
C ARG A 755 13.66 29.23 30.39
N MET A 756 14.88 28.75 30.60
CA MET A 756 16.04 29.21 29.83
C MET A 756 15.86 28.92 28.33
N TRP A 757 15.31 27.75 27.99
CA TRP A 757 14.98 27.40 26.62
C TRP A 757 13.94 28.36 26.02
N ALA A 758 12.87 28.67 26.76
CA ALA A 758 11.82 29.58 26.32
C ALA A 758 12.34 31.00 26.08
N GLU A 759 13.17 31.52 26.99
CA GLU A 759 13.83 32.82 26.86
C GLU A 759 14.76 32.87 25.64
N SER A 760 15.59 31.84 25.45
CA SER A 760 16.54 31.77 24.34
C SER A 760 15.86 31.67 22.96
N ASN A 761 14.63 31.16 22.91
CA ASN A 761 13.84 31.01 21.69
C ASN A 761 12.76 32.09 21.53
N GLY A 762 12.75 33.13 22.38
CA GLY A 762 11.80 34.24 22.30
C GLY A 762 10.33 33.82 22.45
N VAL A 763 10.05 32.78 23.25
CA VAL A 763 8.70 32.24 23.40
C VAL A 763 7.88 33.10 24.34
N ASP A 764 6.77 33.65 23.86
CA ASP A 764 5.75 34.24 24.73
C ASP A 764 5.08 33.12 25.55
N VAL A 765 5.39 33.07 26.85
CA VAL A 765 4.90 32.05 27.78
C VAL A 765 3.44 32.28 28.22
N MET A 766 2.89 33.46 27.96
CA MET A 766 1.54 33.85 28.36
C MET A 766 0.53 33.67 27.23
N LYS A 767 0.95 33.89 25.98
CA LYS A 767 0.06 33.85 24.81
C LYS A 767 0.40 32.71 23.85
N GLY A 768 -0.63 31.94 23.48
CA GLY A 768 -0.57 30.94 22.42
C GLY A 768 -0.72 31.55 21.01
N PRO A 769 -0.52 30.75 19.96
CA PRO A 769 -0.67 31.21 18.58
C PRO A 769 -2.12 31.50 18.18
N VAL A 770 -3.09 30.94 18.91
CA VAL A 770 -4.53 31.19 18.73
C VAL A 770 -5.15 31.63 20.06
N ASP A 771 -6.19 32.44 19.95
CA ASP A 771 -7.04 32.84 21.09
C ASP A 771 -8.18 31.84 21.22
N THR A 772 -8.25 31.09 22.32
CA THR A 772 -9.22 30.02 22.48
C THR A 772 -10.65 30.53 22.59
N GLU A 773 -10.84 31.77 23.04
CA GLU A 773 -12.17 32.38 23.21
C GLU A 773 -12.72 32.95 21.88
N ALA A 774 -11.85 33.14 20.88
CA ALA A 774 -12.24 33.66 19.57
C ALA A 774 -12.79 32.60 18.61
N PHE A 775 -12.87 31.33 19.03
CA PHE A 775 -13.50 30.25 18.27
C PHE A 775 -14.99 30.16 18.57
N VAL A 776 -15.80 30.06 17.51
CA VAL A 776 -17.26 29.95 17.60
C VAL A 776 -17.67 28.67 18.35
N VAL A 777 -18.57 28.78 19.33
CA VAL A 777 -19.12 27.63 20.05
C VAL A 777 -20.15 26.94 19.15
N ARG A 778 -19.95 25.65 18.87
CA ARG A 778 -20.92 24.81 18.17
C ARG A 778 -21.89 24.22 19.19
N ASP A 779 -23.17 24.58 19.12
CA ASP A 779 -24.21 23.92 19.92
C ASP A 779 -24.34 22.46 19.46
N ALA A 780 -24.03 21.52 20.34
CA ALA A 780 -24.10 20.07 20.09
C ALA A 780 -25.55 19.53 19.96
N SER A 781 -26.56 20.40 19.90
CA SER A 781 -27.99 20.05 19.97
C SER A 781 -28.76 20.21 18.65
N ARG A 782 -28.15 20.68 17.55
CA ARG A 782 -28.80 20.78 16.23
C ARG A 782 -28.34 19.69 15.27
N GLY A 783 -28.66 18.45 15.64
CA GLY A 783 -28.46 17.26 14.82
C GLY A 783 -29.78 16.64 14.34
N VAL A 784 -30.86 17.40 14.17
CA VAL A 784 -32.07 16.99 13.44
C VAL A 784 -32.76 18.28 12.92
N SER A 785 -33.22 18.25 11.67
CA SER A 785 -33.98 19.26 10.92
C SER A 785 -33.21 20.49 10.43
N GLU A 786 -32.89 20.48 9.13
CA GLU A 786 -33.06 21.60 8.20
C GLU A 786 -32.78 21.10 6.76
N ASP A 787 -33.69 20.28 6.23
CA ASP A 787 -33.93 20.17 4.79
C ASP A 787 -35.27 20.87 4.54
N GLY A 788 -35.22 21.96 3.77
CA GLY A 788 -36.36 22.65 3.19
C GLY A 788 -36.12 22.82 1.70
#